data_AF-A0A2D6PQL1-F1
#
_entry.id   AF-A0A2D6PQL1-F1
#
_cell.length_a   1.000
_cell.length_b   1.000
_cell.length_c   1.000
_cell.angle_alpha   90.00
_cell.angle_beta   90.00
_cell.angle_gamma   90.00
#
_symmetry.space_group_name_H-M   'P 1'
#
loop_
_entity.id
_entity.type
_entity.pdbx_description
1 polymer ?
#
loop_
_entity_poly.entity_id
_entity_poly.type
_entity_poly.pdbx_seq_one_letter_code
_entity_poly.pdbx_strand_id
1 'polypeptide(L)'
;MRFSVFVLLISCLVAAGAAAQDRPNILFCIADDWGWPHASAYGDAVVKTPTFDRVAREGVLFRHAYVASPSCTPSRNAILTGQYHWRLDQGANLWSSLSRRFGVYPLMLEARGYHIGHWRKSWGPGRLKVGGYIKDHPAGKRYPRGFKQFLDARPDAKPFCFWLGASDPHRGYAPGSGRKSGMDVDQVEVPAFYPDVEQIRSDIADYYFEVQRFDSDVGKALALLESRGELENTVVVVTGDHGMPFPRCKSNLYDMGVRVPLAVRWGAKIKGDRTVSDFVSLVDLAPTFLEIAGVEVPSEMNGRSLVPILTDPGSGRIEAARDHAIYGKERHVPCRPDHSGYPCRGIRTDGWAYIRNVKPDRWPVGDPPIFGDTDPAGGPGKGTTKTYLLDHRADPKVRRFFDLSFSKRPREELYDMTADPDQLRNLAADPRHAETKSRLAARLEARLRATADPRVVGGAEKFDRYPYYGGGAWKKTPRPKRDPVRDWRLACEKNGVVGSAVLVQREGQTTVHEVYGHADLETGRKVDVDTIFHWASITKTLTGVAIMQLRDRGLLKLDDPILRWVPELREVRNPHGKMSDVTLRHLLSHGSGFRNPTWPFGGDQPWHPHEPTRWDQLVAMMPYTEVAFTPGEKFSYSNLGIIFLGRVIEKITGDEFEVYIEKNVFKPLGMTRSYFDRTPWHLLRHRSNNYRVVGGKPVAQGLDFDTGITVANGGWNAPLGDLARWTAFLAGQVEGVGASVLSRESLREMWRPHQKITEALRTRIGRAPRVQSMGLSFFLETDDDGLLLVGHTGSQRAFITFFLLEPSTGTAAIAAFNTDGAPQPATRAIMARLREGLQLSVFPRSPTRK
;
A
#
# COMPACT_ATOMS: atom_id res chain seq x y z
N MET A 1 -64.73 46.85 53.34
CA MET A 1 -63.36 47.25 52.94
C MET A 1 -62.41 46.07 53.10
N ARG A 2 -62.20 45.25 52.07
CA ARG A 2 -61.11 44.25 52.02
C ARG A 2 -60.71 44.03 50.55
N PHE A 3 -59.92 44.98 50.03
CA PHE A 3 -59.23 44.90 48.75
C PHE A 3 -57.73 44.84 49.08
N SER A 4 -57.22 43.65 49.37
CA SER A 4 -55.80 43.34 49.53
C SER A 4 -55.70 41.83 49.72
N VAL A 5 -55.08 41.12 48.77
CA VAL A 5 -54.38 39.81 48.92
C VAL A 5 -54.17 39.13 47.56
N PHE A 6 -54.88 39.49 46.48
CA PHE A 6 -54.80 38.74 45.21
C PHE A 6 -53.74 39.20 44.18
N VAL A 7 -52.77 40.04 44.55
CA VAL A 7 -51.74 40.56 43.61
C VAL A 7 -50.32 40.05 43.92
N LEU A 8 -50.07 39.38 45.05
CA LEU A 8 -48.71 38.94 45.42
C LEU A 8 -48.31 37.53 44.94
N LEU A 9 -49.22 36.75 44.33
CA LEU A 9 -48.94 35.35 43.96
C LEU A 9 -48.62 35.12 42.47
N ILE A 10 -48.75 36.14 41.62
CA ILE A 10 -48.39 36.04 40.19
C ILE A 10 -46.98 36.58 39.91
N SER A 11 -46.41 37.39 40.80
CA SER A 11 -45.06 37.95 40.65
C SER A 11 -43.94 36.97 41.05
N CYS A 12 -44.24 35.87 41.75
CA CYS A 12 -43.25 34.87 42.15
C CYS A 12 -43.12 33.68 41.19
N LEU A 13 -44.00 33.56 40.18
CA LEU A 13 -43.95 32.46 39.19
C LEU A 13 -43.24 32.83 37.88
N VAL A 14 -42.88 34.10 37.69
CA VAL A 14 -42.09 34.56 36.52
C VAL A 14 -40.58 34.53 36.79
N ALA A 15 -40.15 34.41 38.05
CA ALA A 15 -38.72 34.37 38.41
C ALA A 15 -38.07 32.97 38.33
N ALA A 16 -38.86 31.89 38.19
CA ALA A 16 -38.34 30.53 38.18
C ALA A 16 -37.81 30.06 36.79
N GLY A 17 -38.04 30.84 35.73
CA GLY A 17 -37.59 30.52 34.36
C GLY A 17 -36.21 31.07 33.96
N ALA A 18 -35.62 31.97 34.76
CA ALA A 18 -34.37 32.66 34.40
C ALA A 18 -33.10 31.99 34.99
N ALA A 19 -33.24 31.07 35.95
CA ALA A 19 -32.11 30.49 36.68
C ALA A 19 -31.38 29.35 35.94
N ALA A 20 -31.87 28.91 34.77
CA ALA A 20 -31.18 27.91 33.95
C ALA A 20 -30.10 28.52 33.02
N GLN A 21 -29.92 29.84 33.04
CA GLN A 21 -29.24 30.62 32.00
C GLN A 21 -27.79 31.03 32.36
N ASP A 22 -27.19 30.47 33.41
CA ASP A 22 -25.86 30.89 33.88
C ASP A 22 -24.67 30.14 33.26
N ARG A 23 -24.89 28.98 32.63
CA ARG A 23 -23.80 28.12 32.12
C ARG A 23 -23.93 27.92 30.60
N PRO A 24 -22.98 28.39 29.79
CA PRO A 24 -23.09 28.31 28.34
C PRO A 24 -22.87 26.89 27.83
N ASN A 25 -23.37 26.61 26.63
CA ASN A 25 -23.01 25.40 25.91
C ASN A 25 -21.60 25.52 25.30
N ILE A 26 -20.97 24.38 25.01
CA ILE A 26 -19.66 24.30 24.37
C ILE A 26 -19.76 23.38 23.15
N LEU A 27 -19.55 23.93 21.96
CA LEU A 27 -19.37 23.16 20.74
C LEU A 27 -17.90 23.30 20.30
N PHE A 28 -17.16 22.22 20.45
CA PHE A 28 -15.76 22.16 20.06
C PHE A 28 -15.61 21.43 18.72
N CYS A 29 -15.35 22.19 17.66
CA CYS A 29 -15.15 21.71 16.30
C CYS A 29 -13.64 21.61 16.01
N ILE A 30 -13.18 20.42 15.65
CA ILE A 30 -11.77 20.18 15.35
C ILE A 30 -11.60 19.26 14.15
N ALA A 31 -10.78 19.69 13.21
CA ALA A 31 -10.36 18.93 12.03
C ALA A 31 -9.13 18.06 12.31
N ASP A 32 -8.92 17.04 11.49
CA ASP A 32 -7.75 16.14 11.55
C ASP A 32 -6.74 16.53 10.46
N ASP A 33 -5.55 16.97 10.84
CA ASP A 33 -4.49 17.48 9.95
C ASP A 33 -4.82 18.85 9.27
N TRP A 34 -5.62 19.72 9.89
CA TRP A 34 -5.85 21.09 9.39
C TRP A 34 -4.81 22.09 9.94
N GLY A 35 -3.91 22.55 9.07
CA GLY A 35 -2.80 23.44 9.42
C GLY A 35 -3.03 24.90 9.03
N TRP A 36 -2.43 25.80 9.78
CA TRP A 36 -2.29 27.21 9.38
C TRP A 36 -1.28 27.27 8.21
N PRO A 37 -1.46 28.15 7.20
CA PRO A 37 -2.43 29.24 7.10
C PRO A 37 -3.73 28.93 6.35
N HIS A 38 -4.06 27.67 6.07
CA HIS A 38 -5.02 27.29 5.04
C HIS A 38 -6.50 27.52 5.40
N ALA A 39 -6.92 28.79 5.48
CA ALA A 39 -8.30 29.25 5.62
C ALA A 39 -8.43 30.65 4.99
N SER A 40 -9.61 30.98 4.46
CA SER A 40 -9.82 32.29 3.82
C SER A 40 -9.68 33.46 4.80
N ALA A 41 -10.06 33.31 6.08
CA ALA A 41 -9.82 34.30 7.13
C ALA A 41 -8.33 34.64 7.36
N TYR A 42 -7.40 33.79 6.95
CA TYR A 42 -5.96 34.06 7.02
C TYR A 42 -5.38 34.60 5.71
N GLY A 43 -6.20 34.76 4.66
CA GLY A 43 -5.80 35.35 3.37
C GLY A 43 -5.49 34.35 2.26
N ASP A 44 -5.74 33.05 2.46
CA ASP A 44 -5.58 32.05 1.40
C ASP A 44 -6.58 32.31 0.26
N ALA A 45 -6.07 32.45 -0.97
CA ALA A 45 -6.86 32.88 -2.11
C ALA A 45 -7.76 31.76 -2.68
N VAL A 46 -7.40 30.49 -2.46
CA VAL A 46 -8.03 29.35 -3.13
C VAL A 46 -9.03 28.66 -2.21
N VAL A 47 -8.64 28.30 -0.99
CA VAL A 47 -9.56 27.63 -0.05
C VAL A 47 -10.66 28.60 0.41
N LYS A 48 -11.91 28.15 0.45
CA LYS A 48 -13.04 28.93 0.95
C LYS A 48 -13.59 28.29 2.22
N THR A 49 -13.47 29.00 3.33
CA THR A 49 -13.95 28.58 4.66
C THR A 49 -14.98 29.56 5.23
N PRO A 50 -16.12 29.80 4.55
CA PRO A 50 -17.07 30.84 4.93
C PRO A 50 -17.64 30.65 6.35
N THR A 51 -17.72 29.41 6.84
CA THR A 51 -18.17 29.15 8.21
C THR A 51 -17.10 29.55 9.23
N PHE A 52 -15.85 29.17 9.00
CA PHE A 52 -14.73 29.60 9.84
C PHE A 52 -14.58 31.12 9.83
N ASP A 53 -14.70 31.76 8.66
CA ASP A 53 -14.66 33.21 8.49
C ASP A 53 -15.79 33.88 9.28
N ARG A 54 -16.97 33.27 9.29
CA ARG A 54 -18.09 33.71 10.13
C ARG A 54 -17.78 33.61 11.62
N VAL A 55 -17.23 32.48 12.08
CA VAL A 55 -16.83 32.31 13.49
C VAL A 55 -15.76 33.33 13.90
N ALA A 56 -14.81 33.61 13.02
CA ALA A 56 -13.79 34.64 13.21
C ALA A 56 -14.41 36.04 13.30
N ARG A 57 -15.28 36.41 12.34
CA ARG A 57 -15.95 37.71 12.31
C ARG A 57 -16.90 37.93 13.49
N GLU A 58 -17.60 36.90 13.95
CA GLU A 58 -18.52 36.97 15.09
C GLU A 58 -17.80 36.76 16.44
N GLY A 59 -16.48 36.62 16.43
CA GLY A 59 -15.70 36.33 17.62
C GLY A 59 -14.26 36.82 17.51
N VAL A 60 -13.33 35.92 17.84
CA VAL A 60 -11.90 36.20 17.88
C VAL A 60 -11.16 35.25 16.93
N LEU A 61 -10.40 35.82 16.00
CA LEU A 61 -9.40 35.13 15.18
C LEU A 61 -8.03 35.17 15.87
N PHE A 62 -7.41 34.02 16.07
CA PHE A 62 -6.08 33.94 16.67
C PHE A 62 -5.01 33.87 15.59
N ARG A 63 -4.04 34.79 15.60
CA ARG A 63 -2.89 34.72 14.68
C ARG A 63 -1.90 33.64 15.12
N HIS A 64 -1.71 33.41 16.42
CA HIS A 64 -0.63 32.57 16.95
C HIS A 64 -1.14 31.41 17.80
N ALA A 65 -1.85 30.46 17.17
CA ALA A 65 -2.33 29.24 17.83
C ALA A 65 -1.49 28.01 17.47
N TYR A 66 -0.99 27.31 18.50
CA TYR A 66 -0.07 26.19 18.36
C TYR A 66 -0.56 24.92 19.04
N VAL A 67 -0.11 23.78 18.55
CA VAL A 67 -0.34 22.48 19.20
C VAL A 67 0.81 22.15 20.14
N ALA A 68 0.53 21.41 21.22
CA ALA A 68 1.61 20.90 22.06
C ALA A 68 2.48 19.85 21.34
N SER A 69 1.91 19.13 20.36
CA SER A 69 2.62 18.16 19.54
C SER A 69 2.01 18.04 18.15
N PRO A 70 2.82 18.01 17.06
CA PRO A 70 2.33 17.91 15.68
C PRO A 70 1.95 16.47 15.30
N SER A 71 1.11 15.83 16.11
CA SER A 71 0.78 14.40 16.02
C SER A 71 -0.58 14.11 16.70
N CYS A 72 -1.50 13.40 16.01
CA CYS A 72 -2.91 13.33 16.41
C CYS A 72 -3.15 12.92 17.87
N THR A 73 -2.65 11.74 18.28
CA THR A 73 -2.87 11.21 19.65
C THR A 73 -2.29 12.13 20.74
N PRO A 74 -1.01 12.54 20.71
CA PRO A 74 -0.48 13.43 21.74
C PRO A 74 -1.09 14.83 21.70
N SER A 75 -1.44 15.37 20.53
CA SER A 75 -2.15 16.66 20.44
C SER A 75 -3.51 16.60 21.13
N ARG A 76 -4.35 15.62 20.77
CA ARG A 76 -5.70 15.47 21.33
C ARG A 76 -5.67 15.10 22.82
N ASN A 77 -4.69 14.32 23.26
CA ASN A 77 -4.46 14.07 24.68
C ASN A 77 -4.15 15.36 25.44
N ALA A 78 -3.31 16.22 24.86
CA ALA A 78 -2.93 17.50 25.45
C ALA A 78 -4.14 18.44 25.57
N ILE A 79 -5.02 18.46 24.56
CA ILE A 79 -6.29 19.21 24.58
C ILE A 79 -7.21 18.67 25.67
N LEU A 80 -7.44 17.34 25.72
CA LEU A 80 -8.38 16.72 26.67
C LEU A 80 -7.97 16.95 28.13
N THR A 81 -6.67 16.97 28.40
CA THR A 81 -6.11 17.03 29.76
C THR A 81 -5.68 18.42 30.19
N GLY A 82 -5.57 19.39 29.27
CA GLY A 82 -4.97 20.70 29.55
C GLY A 82 -3.48 20.65 29.90
N GLN A 83 -2.79 19.56 29.54
CA GLN A 83 -1.40 19.32 29.90
C GLN A 83 -0.53 19.11 28.66
N TYR A 84 0.74 19.51 28.73
CA TYR A 84 1.67 19.24 27.65
C TYR A 84 1.88 17.74 27.45
N HIS A 85 1.98 17.30 26.19
CA HIS A 85 2.01 15.88 25.84
C HIS A 85 3.11 15.07 26.55
N TRP A 86 4.28 15.66 26.83
CA TRP A 86 5.38 14.98 27.55
C TRP A 86 5.05 14.64 29.01
N ARG A 87 3.99 15.19 29.61
CA ARG A 87 3.54 14.78 30.94
C ARG A 87 2.64 13.54 30.92
N LEU A 88 2.15 13.15 29.75
CA LEU A 88 1.04 12.20 29.59
C LEU A 88 1.50 10.75 29.42
N ASP A 89 2.70 10.40 29.91
CA ASP A 89 3.31 9.08 29.77
C ASP A 89 3.29 8.57 28.32
N GLN A 90 2.75 7.37 28.08
CA GLN A 90 2.60 6.81 26.73
C GLN A 90 1.76 7.70 25.81
N GLY A 91 0.87 8.52 26.38
CA GLY A 91 0.05 9.49 25.67
C GLY A 91 0.86 10.56 24.93
N ALA A 92 2.17 10.67 25.18
CA ALA A 92 3.11 11.51 24.43
C ALA A 92 3.42 10.98 23.01
N ASN A 93 3.16 9.69 22.74
CA ASN A 93 3.40 9.04 21.46
C ASN A 93 2.10 8.88 20.65
N LEU A 94 2.17 8.83 19.31
CA LEU A 94 1.03 8.43 18.47
C LEU A 94 0.65 6.97 18.74
N TRP A 95 -0.61 6.62 18.47
CA TRP A 95 -1.10 5.23 18.54
C TRP A 95 -0.87 4.60 19.92
N SER A 96 -0.99 5.42 20.96
CA SER A 96 -0.75 5.07 22.35
C SER A 96 -2.08 4.91 23.10
N SER A 97 -2.11 5.28 24.38
CA SER A 97 -3.30 5.33 25.21
C SER A 97 -3.28 6.61 26.06
N LEU A 98 -4.44 6.97 26.62
CA LEU A 98 -4.58 8.01 27.63
C LEU A 98 -4.93 7.37 28.96
N SER A 99 -4.07 7.51 29.97
CA SER A 99 -4.33 6.96 31.31
C SER A 99 -5.39 7.77 32.04
N ARG A 100 -6.36 7.10 32.69
CA ARG A 100 -7.36 7.74 33.56
C ARG A 100 -6.77 8.50 34.74
N ARG A 101 -5.49 8.27 35.09
CA ARG A 101 -4.80 9.06 36.12
C ARG A 101 -4.75 10.55 35.77
N PHE A 102 -4.86 10.89 34.49
CA PHE A 102 -4.99 12.25 34.02
C PHE A 102 -6.48 12.57 33.86
N GLY A 103 -6.97 13.50 34.67
CA GLY A 103 -8.32 14.02 34.51
C GLY A 103 -8.52 14.68 33.15
N VAL A 104 -9.72 14.54 32.58
CA VAL A 104 -10.08 15.13 31.29
C VAL A 104 -11.27 16.07 31.43
N TYR A 105 -11.21 17.22 30.77
CA TYR A 105 -12.21 18.27 30.95
C TYR A 105 -13.65 17.82 30.62
N PRO A 106 -13.95 16.96 29.61
CA PRO A 106 -15.34 16.61 29.31
C PRO A 106 -15.98 15.83 30.46
N LEU A 107 -15.24 14.89 31.07
CA LEU A 107 -15.75 14.11 32.21
C LEU A 107 -15.88 14.98 33.48
N MET A 108 -15.02 16.00 33.64
CA MET A 108 -15.17 16.99 34.71
C MET A 108 -16.44 17.84 34.52
N LEU A 109 -16.77 18.21 33.28
CA LEU A 109 -18.02 18.90 32.95
C LEU A 109 -19.24 18.00 33.19
N GLU A 110 -19.18 16.72 32.79
CA GLU A 110 -20.24 15.74 33.03
C GLU A 110 -20.52 15.55 34.52
N ALA A 111 -19.48 15.45 35.35
CA ALA A 111 -19.59 15.40 36.80
C ALA A 111 -20.26 16.66 37.40
N ARG A 112 -20.31 17.77 36.65
CA ARG A 112 -20.99 19.02 37.01
C ARG A 112 -22.27 19.24 36.21
N GLY A 113 -22.86 18.19 35.65
CA GLY A 113 -24.20 18.21 35.06
C GLY A 113 -24.27 18.55 33.57
N TYR A 114 -23.15 18.71 32.87
CA TYR A 114 -23.17 18.87 31.42
C TYR A 114 -23.57 17.57 30.73
N HIS A 115 -24.39 17.67 29.69
CA HIS A 115 -24.54 16.58 28.73
C HIS A 115 -23.32 16.57 27.80
N ILE A 116 -22.58 15.48 27.76
CA ILE A 116 -21.36 15.39 26.94
C ILE A 116 -21.48 14.37 25.82
N GLY A 117 -20.83 14.65 24.69
CA GLY A 117 -20.80 13.72 23.58
C GLY A 117 -19.80 14.10 22.51
N HIS A 118 -19.62 13.18 21.57
CA HIS A 118 -18.76 13.42 20.42
C HIS A 118 -19.27 12.77 19.15
N TRP A 119 -18.75 13.25 18.02
CA TRP A 119 -18.91 12.65 16.71
C TRP A 119 -17.55 12.39 16.04
N ARG A 120 -17.51 11.34 15.21
CA ARG A 120 -16.33 10.90 14.44
C ARG A 120 -15.06 10.75 15.32
N LYS A 121 -14.00 11.54 15.08
CA LYS A 121 -12.67 11.42 15.70
C LYS A 121 -12.47 12.48 16.79
N SER A 122 -12.85 12.16 18.02
CA SER A 122 -12.58 13.02 19.19
C SER A 122 -11.27 12.68 19.89
N TRP A 123 -10.82 11.44 19.80
CA TRP A 123 -9.55 10.98 20.33
C TRP A 123 -8.86 10.02 19.34
N GLY A 124 -7.54 9.91 19.47
CA GLY A 124 -6.75 8.85 18.85
C GLY A 124 -5.95 9.28 17.63
N PRO A 125 -5.35 8.30 16.91
CA PRO A 125 -5.57 6.85 17.05
C PRO A 125 -4.90 6.23 18.30
N GLY A 126 -5.28 5.01 18.70
CA GLY A 126 -4.68 4.30 19.85
C GLY A 126 -5.61 3.27 20.51
N ARG A 127 -5.29 2.85 21.74
CA ARG A 127 -6.09 1.90 22.55
C ARG A 127 -6.48 2.45 23.93
N LEU A 128 -7.59 3.20 23.99
CA LEU A 128 -8.16 3.75 25.24
C LEU A 128 -8.35 2.73 26.37
N LYS A 129 -8.72 1.48 26.06
CA LYS A 129 -8.91 0.42 27.07
C LYS A 129 -7.66 0.17 27.91
N VAL A 130 -6.46 0.30 27.32
CA VAL A 130 -5.19 0.15 28.05
C VAL A 130 -5.04 1.25 29.11
N GLY A 131 -5.61 2.42 28.86
CA GLY A 131 -5.56 3.55 29.78
C GLY A 131 -6.68 3.55 30.82
N GLY A 132 -7.56 2.54 30.82
CA GLY A 132 -8.66 2.39 31.77
C GLY A 132 -10.05 2.85 31.27
N TYR A 133 -10.17 3.38 30.06
CA TYR A 133 -11.46 3.72 29.45
C TYR A 133 -12.08 2.47 28.82
N ILE A 134 -12.77 1.65 29.64
CA ILE A 134 -13.30 0.34 29.24
C ILE A 134 -14.69 0.43 28.61
N LYS A 135 -15.59 1.18 29.25
CA LYS A 135 -17.01 1.33 28.86
C LYS A 135 -17.37 2.77 28.48
N ASP A 136 -16.54 3.73 28.87
CA ASP A 136 -16.68 5.15 28.63
C ASP A 136 -15.58 5.68 27.69
N HIS A 137 -15.67 6.96 27.32
CA HIS A 137 -14.76 7.62 26.38
C HIS A 137 -14.38 9.00 26.94
N PRO A 138 -13.12 9.45 26.84
CA PRO A 138 -12.67 10.70 27.46
C PRO A 138 -13.38 11.96 26.94
N ALA A 139 -13.97 11.89 25.74
CA ALA A 139 -14.78 12.94 25.12
C ALA A 139 -16.30 12.67 25.19
N GLY A 140 -16.77 11.86 26.14
CA GLY A 140 -18.19 11.54 26.30
C GLY A 140 -18.74 10.51 25.31
N LYS A 141 -20.05 10.25 25.37
CA LYS A 141 -20.72 9.24 24.53
C LYS A 141 -20.61 9.56 23.03
N ARG A 142 -20.46 8.54 22.19
CA ARG A 142 -20.44 8.70 20.73
C ARG A 142 -21.85 8.79 20.14
N TYR A 143 -22.07 9.76 19.26
CA TYR A 143 -23.32 9.97 18.52
C TYR A 143 -23.07 9.77 17.02
N PRO A 144 -23.27 8.56 16.45
CA PRO A 144 -22.85 8.24 15.09
C PRO A 144 -23.55 9.07 14.00
N ARG A 145 -24.76 9.57 14.26
CA ARG A 145 -25.52 10.42 13.34
C ARG A 145 -25.26 11.93 13.55
N GLY A 146 -24.19 12.28 14.25
CA GLY A 146 -23.70 13.64 14.36
C GLY A 146 -24.39 14.49 15.42
N PHE A 147 -24.16 15.81 15.34
CA PHE A 147 -24.56 16.77 16.36
C PHE A 147 -26.08 16.88 16.54
N LYS A 148 -26.87 16.72 15.47
CA LYS A 148 -28.33 16.69 15.58
C LYS A 148 -28.82 15.58 16.49
N GLN A 149 -28.30 14.37 16.32
CA GLN A 149 -28.66 13.23 17.19
C GLN A 149 -28.32 13.50 18.65
N PHE A 150 -27.20 14.18 18.90
CA PHE A 150 -26.80 14.58 20.24
C PHE A 150 -27.78 15.57 20.86
N LEU A 151 -28.11 16.65 20.15
CA LEU A 151 -29.06 17.66 20.63
C LEU A 151 -30.47 17.10 20.80
N ASP A 152 -30.90 16.14 19.96
CA ASP A 152 -32.19 15.45 20.11
C ASP A 152 -32.24 14.55 21.35
N ALA A 153 -31.09 14.01 21.78
CA ALA A 153 -30.99 13.09 22.92
C ALA A 153 -30.65 13.79 24.25
N ARG A 154 -30.28 15.07 24.19
CA ARG A 154 -29.95 15.89 25.35
C ARG A 154 -31.24 16.17 26.14
N PRO A 155 -31.28 15.93 27.45
CA PRO A 155 -32.41 16.36 28.28
C PRO A 155 -32.58 17.89 28.21
N ASP A 156 -33.83 18.35 28.20
CA ASP A 156 -34.17 19.77 28.10
C ASP A 156 -33.46 20.60 29.20
N ALA A 157 -33.06 21.82 28.85
CA ALA A 157 -32.37 22.79 29.71
C ALA A 157 -30.97 22.40 30.25
N LYS A 158 -30.44 21.19 29.97
CA LYS A 158 -29.06 20.86 30.39
C LYS A 158 -28.02 21.56 29.49
N PRO A 159 -26.97 22.19 30.06
CA PRO A 159 -25.85 22.67 29.26
C PRO A 159 -25.12 21.48 28.64
N PHE A 160 -24.48 21.69 27.49
CA PHE A 160 -23.75 20.63 26.81
C PHE A 160 -22.30 20.95 26.50
N CYS A 161 -21.48 19.91 26.38
CA CYS A 161 -20.18 19.98 25.72
C CYS A 161 -20.10 18.91 24.63
N PHE A 162 -19.97 19.34 23.37
CA PHE A 162 -19.94 18.46 22.23
C PHE A 162 -18.64 18.59 21.45
N TRP A 163 -17.97 17.45 21.23
CA TRP A 163 -16.78 17.36 20.41
C TRP A 163 -17.16 16.94 18.98
N LEU A 164 -17.21 17.89 18.05
CA LEU A 164 -17.37 17.66 16.63
C LEU A 164 -15.98 17.43 16.01
N GLY A 165 -15.51 16.18 16.03
CA GLY A 165 -14.17 15.83 15.58
C GLY A 165 -14.16 15.25 14.17
N ALA A 166 -13.89 16.06 13.15
CA ALA A 166 -13.86 15.56 11.78
C ALA A 166 -12.63 14.68 11.51
N SER A 167 -12.76 13.78 10.52
CA SER A 167 -11.61 13.06 9.95
C SER A 167 -10.96 13.86 8.83
N ASP A 168 -11.67 14.83 8.25
CA ASP A 168 -11.15 15.71 7.23
C ASP A 168 -10.30 16.81 7.90
N PRO A 169 -9.22 17.30 7.26
CA PRO A 169 -8.66 16.90 5.98
C PRO A 169 -7.55 15.81 6.07
N HIS A 170 -7.65 14.79 6.92
CA HIS A 170 -6.64 13.72 6.96
C HIS A 170 -6.52 13.02 5.59
N ARG A 171 -5.31 12.57 5.23
CA ARG A 171 -5.06 11.97 3.90
C ARG A 171 -6.02 10.82 3.56
N GLY A 172 -6.47 10.89 2.31
CA GLY A 172 -7.31 9.93 1.60
C GLY A 172 -7.87 10.55 0.31
N TYR A 173 -7.22 11.61 -0.20
CA TYR A 173 -7.79 12.51 -1.19
C TYR A 173 -7.96 11.80 -2.52
N ALA A 174 -9.10 12.02 -3.16
CA ALA A 174 -9.30 11.59 -4.54
C ALA A 174 -8.48 12.51 -5.46
N PRO A 175 -7.58 11.99 -6.31
CA PRO A 175 -6.75 12.83 -7.17
C PRO A 175 -7.57 13.80 -8.03
N GLY A 176 -7.20 15.08 -7.95
CA GLY A 176 -7.84 16.18 -8.66
C GLY A 176 -9.22 16.59 -8.10
N SER A 177 -9.56 16.20 -6.87
CA SER A 177 -10.77 16.64 -6.17
C SER A 177 -10.85 18.17 -6.03
N GLY A 178 -9.72 18.85 -5.80
CA GLY A 178 -9.64 20.30 -5.73
C GLY A 178 -10.14 20.95 -7.02
N ARG A 179 -9.52 20.59 -8.16
CA ARG A 179 -9.91 21.11 -9.48
C ARG A 179 -11.37 20.78 -9.83
N LYS A 180 -11.81 19.54 -9.55
CA LYS A 180 -13.20 19.11 -9.79
C LYS A 180 -14.22 19.89 -8.95
N SER A 181 -13.82 20.43 -7.80
CA SER A 181 -14.67 21.28 -6.98
C SER A 181 -14.79 22.72 -7.49
N GLY A 182 -14.08 23.07 -8.58
CA GLY A 182 -14.06 24.40 -9.16
C GLY A 182 -12.95 25.31 -8.62
N MET A 183 -12.02 24.78 -7.82
CA MET A 183 -10.86 25.55 -7.36
C MET A 183 -9.91 25.86 -8.51
N ASP A 184 -9.40 27.09 -8.53
CA ASP A 184 -8.29 27.47 -9.39
C ASP A 184 -6.98 26.96 -8.79
N VAL A 185 -6.54 25.80 -9.28
CA VAL A 185 -5.30 25.14 -8.83
C VAL A 185 -4.06 25.96 -9.18
N ASP A 186 -4.13 26.81 -10.21
CA ASP A 186 -2.97 27.60 -10.66
C ASP A 186 -2.69 28.78 -9.72
N GLN A 187 -3.66 29.13 -8.87
CA GLN A 187 -3.54 30.14 -7.81
C GLN A 187 -3.09 29.56 -6.46
N VAL A 188 -2.84 28.25 -6.37
CA VAL A 188 -2.36 27.62 -5.14
C VAL A 188 -0.92 28.07 -4.86
N GLU A 189 -0.72 28.71 -3.71
CA GLU A 189 0.61 29.08 -3.24
C GLU A 189 1.34 27.83 -2.70
N VAL A 190 2.41 27.44 -3.40
CA VAL A 190 3.25 26.32 -2.99
C VAL A 190 4.31 26.80 -1.99
N PRO A 191 4.38 26.22 -0.77
CA PRO A 191 5.41 26.59 0.21
C PRO A 191 6.83 26.49 -0.37
N ALA A 192 7.72 27.44 -0.04
CA ALA A 192 9.03 27.55 -0.68
C ALA A 192 10.00 26.39 -0.38
N PHE A 193 9.61 25.47 0.51
CA PHE A 193 10.31 24.20 0.74
C PHE A 193 9.81 23.05 -0.17
N TYR A 194 9.02 23.34 -1.20
CA TYR A 194 8.64 22.43 -2.28
C TYR A 194 8.97 22.99 -3.67
N PRO A 195 9.17 22.10 -4.67
CA PRO A 195 9.19 22.53 -6.05
C PRO A 195 7.79 22.95 -6.49
N ASP A 196 7.70 24.10 -7.15
CA ASP A 196 6.43 24.62 -7.65
C ASP A 196 6.05 23.94 -8.98
N VAL A 197 5.31 22.84 -8.89
CA VAL A 197 4.87 22.00 -10.02
C VAL A 197 3.40 21.64 -9.88
N GLU A 198 2.73 21.39 -11.00
CA GLU A 198 1.29 21.11 -11.07
C GLU A 198 0.85 19.96 -10.13
N GLN A 199 1.65 18.90 -10.02
CA GLN A 199 1.32 17.76 -9.16
C GLN A 199 1.23 18.15 -7.68
N ILE A 200 2.06 19.10 -7.23
CA ILE A 200 2.08 19.57 -5.84
C ILE A 200 0.97 20.58 -5.61
N ARG A 201 0.74 21.51 -6.55
CA ARG A 201 -0.43 22.42 -6.51
C ARG A 201 -1.73 21.63 -6.42
N SER A 202 -1.89 20.60 -7.26
CA SER A 202 -3.07 19.73 -7.23
C SER A 202 -3.21 18.96 -5.92
N ASP A 203 -2.13 18.46 -5.30
CA ASP A 203 -2.19 17.77 -4.00
C ASP A 203 -2.65 18.72 -2.88
N ILE A 204 -2.20 19.98 -2.91
CA ILE A 204 -2.62 21.03 -1.97
C ILE A 204 -4.10 21.42 -2.22
N ALA A 205 -4.53 21.56 -3.47
CA ALA A 205 -5.94 21.83 -3.79
C ALA A 205 -6.86 20.68 -3.36
N ASP A 206 -6.42 19.43 -3.53
CA ASP A 206 -7.15 18.24 -3.07
C ASP A 206 -7.28 18.24 -1.53
N TYR A 207 -6.26 18.71 -0.83
CA TYR A 207 -6.32 18.98 0.62
C TYR A 207 -7.31 20.10 0.96
N TYR A 208 -7.29 21.23 0.24
CA TYR A 208 -8.25 22.33 0.45
C TYR A 208 -9.70 21.88 0.29
N PHE A 209 -9.98 21.00 -0.69
CA PHE A 209 -11.33 20.46 -0.86
C PHE A 209 -11.85 19.78 0.42
N GLU A 210 -11.00 19.00 1.10
CA GLU A 210 -11.37 18.36 2.37
C GLU A 210 -11.52 19.36 3.52
N VAL A 211 -10.73 20.45 3.53
CA VAL A 211 -10.92 21.56 4.48
C VAL A 211 -12.31 22.19 4.32
N GLN A 212 -12.76 22.44 3.09
CA GLN A 212 -14.10 22.99 2.83
C GLN A 212 -15.23 22.02 3.25
N ARG A 213 -14.99 20.71 3.18
CA ARG A 213 -15.96 19.71 3.68
C ARG A 213 -16.11 19.78 5.19
N PHE A 214 -15.01 19.96 5.92
CA PHE A 214 -15.08 20.22 7.36
C PHE A 214 -15.82 21.53 7.67
N ASP A 215 -15.49 22.62 6.96
CA ASP A 215 -16.17 23.91 7.11
C ASP A 215 -17.70 23.77 6.93
N SER A 216 -18.15 23.02 5.92
CA SER A 216 -19.56 22.72 5.69
C SER A 216 -20.22 21.94 6.85
N ASP A 217 -19.52 20.98 7.45
CA ASP A 217 -20.04 20.24 8.61
C ASP A 217 -20.19 21.14 9.85
N VAL A 218 -19.28 22.10 10.04
CA VAL A 218 -19.43 23.15 11.08
C VAL A 218 -20.60 24.06 10.76
N GLY A 219 -20.79 24.45 9.49
CA GLY A 219 -21.90 25.33 9.07
C GLY A 219 -23.27 24.74 9.38
N LYS A 220 -23.45 23.43 9.15
CA LYS A 220 -24.66 22.70 9.53
C LYS A 220 -24.89 22.69 11.05
N ALA A 221 -23.82 22.61 11.85
CA ALA A 221 -23.93 22.64 13.30
C ALA A 221 -24.33 24.04 13.81
N LEU A 222 -23.79 25.12 13.22
CA LEU A 222 -24.19 26.49 13.54
C LEU A 222 -25.65 26.75 13.18
N ALA A 223 -26.07 26.39 11.96
CA ALA A 223 -27.46 26.53 11.52
C ALA A 223 -28.44 25.77 12.43
N LEU A 224 -28.05 24.60 12.93
CA LEU A 224 -28.85 23.86 13.88
C LEU A 224 -28.99 24.59 15.23
N LEU A 225 -27.91 25.17 15.76
CA LEU A 225 -27.97 25.98 16.99
C LEU A 225 -28.86 27.22 16.82
N GLU A 226 -28.78 27.87 15.67
CA GLU A 226 -29.65 29.02 15.33
C GLU A 226 -31.11 28.62 15.30
N SER A 227 -31.43 27.51 14.62
CA SER A 227 -32.81 27.02 14.54
C SER A 227 -33.42 26.66 15.90
N ARG A 228 -32.57 26.46 16.92
CA ARG A 228 -32.99 26.20 18.31
C ARG A 228 -32.86 27.41 19.24
N GLY A 229 -32.41 28.56 18.75
CA GLY A 229 -32.19 29.75 19.57
C GLY A 229 -31.05 29.60 20.59
N GLU A 230 -30.15 28.63 20.41
CA GLU A 230 -29.07 28.34 21.37
C GLU A 230 -27.71 28.90 20.93
N LEU A 231 -27.63 29.45 19.72
CA LEU A 231 -26.38 29.91 19.13
C LEU A 231 -25.67 30.93 20.03
N GLU A 232 -26.38 31.93 20.54
CA GLU A 232 -25.83 33.02 21.36
C GLU A 232 -25.25 32.55 22.69
N ASN A 233 -25.87 31.55 23.32
CA ASN A 233 -25.42 30.94 24.56
C ASN A 233 -24.41 29.79 24.35
N THR A 234 -23.91 29.61 23.12
CA THR A 234 -22.96 28.53 22.80
C THR A 234 -21.60 29.10 22.45
N VAL A 235 -20.59 28.71 23.22
CA VAL A 235 -19.18 28.91 22.87
C VAL A 235 -18.84 27.94 21.75
N VAL A 236 -18.48 28.47 20.58
CA VAL A 236 -18.04 27.68 19.44
C VAL A 236 -16.55 27.92 19.21
N VAL A 237 -15.79 26.83 19.24
CA VAL A 237 -14.36 26.81 18.95
C VAL A 237 -14.14 26.01 17.67
N VAL A 238 -13.41 26.57 16.71
CA VAL A 238 -13.08 25.88 15.45
C VAL A 238 -11.56 25.90 15.24
N THR A 239 -10.96 24.71 15.07
CA THR A 239 -9.50 24.56 14.93
C THR A 239 -9.10 23.26 14.21
N GLY A 240 -7.80 23.02 14.05
CA GLY A 240 -7.20 21.74 13.64
C GLY A 240 -6.38 21.12 14.77
N ASP A 241 -6.04 19.83 14.69
CA ASP A 241 -5.24 19.16 15.71
C ASP A 241 -3.73 19.20 15.46
N HIS A 242 -3.28 19.54 14.26
CA HIS A 242 -1.91 19.92 13.87
C HIS A 242 -1.82 20.22 12.36
N GLY A 243 -0.62 20.53 11.88
CA GLY A 243 -0.34 20.86 10.49
C GLY A 243 -0.71 19.78 9.46
N MET A 244 -0.77 20.22 8.19
CA MET A 244 -1.16 19.40 7.04
C MET A 244 -0.27 18.14 6.88
N PRO A 245 -0.80 17.04 6.32
CA PRO A 245 -0.08 15.76 6.24
C PRO A 245 0.89 15.69 5.06
N PHE A 246 1.80 16.66 4.98
CA PHE A 246 2.81 16.79 3.92
C PHE A 246 4.22 16.75 4.52
N PRO A 247 5.27 16.46 3.72
CA PRO A 247 6.65 16.49 4.20
C PRO A 247 6.99 17.83 4.90
N ARG A 248 7.87 17.85 5.91
CA ARG A 248 8.19 19.08 6.67
C ARG A 248 7.00 19.73 7.44
N CYS A 249 5.75 19.29 7.27
CA CYS A 249 4.57 19.77 8.00
C CYS A 249 4.26 18.85 9.21
N LYS A 250 3.21 18.01 9.16
CA LYS A 250 2.88 16.99 10.18
C LYS A 250 4.13 16.26 10.69
N SER A 251 4.19 15.99 11.99
CA SER A 251 5.34 15.37 12.68
C SER A 251 6.63 16.22 12.69
N ASN A 252 6.56 17.52 12.38
CA ASN A 252 7.70 18.44 12.46
C ASN A 252 7.38 19.68 13.29
N LEU A 253 8.43 20.31 13.83
CA LEU A 253 8.33 21.46 14.73
C LEU A 253 8.45 22.82 14.01
N TYR A 254 8.30 22.82 12.69
CA TYR A 254 8.18 24.04 11.88
C TYR A 254 6.75 24.57 11.95
N ASP A 255 6.52 25.86 11.68
CA ASP A 255 5.21 26.53 11.80
C ASP A 255 4.12 25.75 11.03
N MET A 256 4.43 25.24 9.82
CA MET A 256 3.51 24.40 9.01
C MET A 256 3.14 23.05 9.64
N GLY A 257 3.86 22.61 10.67
CA GLY A 257 3.56 21.40 11.45
C GLY A 257 2.86 21.68 12.77
N VAL A 258 3.19 22.79 13.44
CA VAL A 258 2.73 23.08 14.81
C VAL A 258 1.69 24.20 14.93
N ARG A 259 1.50 25.03 13.91
CA ARG A 259 0.53 26.13 13.92
C ARG A 259 -0.78 25.68 13.28
N VAL A 260 -1.89 26.07 13.89
CA VAL A 260 -3.23 25.67 13.45
C VAL A 260 -4.16 26.89 13.34
N PRO A 261 -5.19 26.84 12.49
CA PRO A 261 -6.28 27.81 12.50
C PRO A 261 -6.98 27.78 13.86
N LEU A 262 -7.36 28.93 14.40
CA LEU A 262 -8.19 28.99 15.60
C LEU A 262 -9.08 30.23 15.57
N ALA A 263 -10.39 29.98 15.66
CA ALA A 263 -11.39 31.01 15.89
C ALA A 263 -12.37 30.59 16.98
N VAL A 264 -12.78 31.54 17.80
CA VAL A 264 -13.69 31.31 18.94
C VAL A 264 -14.78 32.38 18.95
N ARG A 265 -16.05 31.97 19.01
CA ARG A 265 -17.19 32.88 19.21
C ARG A 265 -18.03 32.48 20.41
N TRP A 266 -18.64 33.48 21.04
CA TRP A 266 -19.66 33.33 22.08
C TRP A 266 -20.51 34.59 22.09
N GLY A 267 -21.61 34.58 21.33
CA GLY A 267 -22.36 35.79 21.00
C GLY A 267 -22.87 36.58 22.21
N ALA A 268 -23.18 35.89 23.31
CA ALA A 268 -23.61 36.53 24.55
C ALA A 268 -22.51 37.31 25.31
N LYS A 269 -21.20 37.05 25.08
CA LYS A 269 -20.11 37.66 25.88
C LYS A 269 -18.87 38.12 25.11
N ILE A 270 -18.54 37.49 23.98
CA ILE A 270 -17.36 37.82 23.19
C ILE A 270 -17.75 38.88 22.16
N LYS A 271 -17.07 40.02 22.19
CA LYS A 271 -17.15 41.02 21.12
C LYS A 271 -16.54 40.45 19.84
N GLY A 272 -17.30 40.44 18.75
CA GLY A 272 -16.84 40.01 17.44
C GLY A 272 -15.84 40.97 16.78
N ASP A 273 -15.39 40.57 15.60
CA ASP A 273 -14.46 41.29 14.73
C ASP A 273 -13.11 41.60 15.38
N ARG A 274 -12.59 40.61 16.11
CA ARG A 274 -11.31 40.72 16.81
C ARG A 274 -10.27 39.82 16.20
N THR A 275 -9.05 40.34 16.07
CA THR A 275 -7.86 39.56 15.74
C THR A 275 -6.84 39.71 16.85
N VAL A 276 -6.42 38.60 17.46
CA VAL A 276 -5.43 38.59 18.56
C VAL A 276 -4.11 37.96 18.13
N SER A 277 -3.01 38.48 18.68
CA SER A 277 -1.62 38.09 18.40
C SER A 277 -0.91 37.46 19.60
N ASP A 278 -1.67 37.14 20.66
CA ASP A 278 -1.21 36.33 21.78
C ASP A 278 -0.80 34.94 21.30
N PHE A 279 0.34 34.46 21.79
CA PHE A 279 0.72 33.06 21.60
C PHE A 279 -0.14 32.17 22.51
N VAL A 280 -0.95 31.33 21.89
CA VAL A 280 -1.82 30.38 22.57
C VAL A 280 -1.47 28.95 22.15
N SER A 281 -1.73 28.01 23.04
CA SER A 281 -1.56 26.59 22.77
C SER A 281 -2.89 25.86 22.93
N LEU A 282 -3.15 24.81 22.17
CA LEU A 282 -4.42 24.07 22.31
C LEU A 282 -4.58 23.39 23.70
N VAL A 283 -3.52 23.30 24.50
CA VAL A 283 -3.59 22.92 25.93
C VAL A 283 -4.35 23.93 26.79
N ASP A 284 -4.49 25.16 26.29
CA ASP A 284 -5.24 26.24 26.94
C ASP A 284 -6.76 26.01 26.85
N LEU A 285 -7.24 25.13 25.95
CA LEU A 285 -8.68 24.93 25.72
C LEU A 285 -9.38 24.23 26.90
N ALA A 286 -8.79 23.19 27.48
CA ALA A 286 -9.37 22.52 28.66
C ALA A 286 -9.61 23.46 29.85
N PRO A 287 -8.60 24.23 30.35
CA PRO A 287 -8.84 25.17 31.44
C PRO A 287 -9.83 26.27 31.04
N THR A 288 -9.82 26.71 29.77
CA THR A 288 -10.82 27.67 29.25
C THR A 288 -12.25 27.11 29.36
N PHE A 289 -12.48 25.87 28.94
CA PHE A 289 -13.80 25.25 28.99
C PHE A 289 -14.30 25.04 30.43
N LEU A 290 -13.41 24.69 31.35
CA LEU A 290 -13.76 24.56 32.76
C LEU A 290 -14.11 25.92 33.37
N GLU A 291 -13.30 26.96 33.13
CA GLU A 291 -13.56 28.31 33.65
C GLU A 291 -14.87 28.89 33.11
N ILE A 292 -15.12 28.77 31.80
CA ILE A 292 -16.38 29.17 31.16
C ILE A 292 -17.59 28.46 31.80
N ALA A 293 -17.42 27.19 32.18
CA ALA A 293 -18.47 26.40 32.80
C ALA A 293 -18.59 26.63 34.32
N GLY A 294 -17.79 27.51 34.92
CA GLY A 294 -17.73 27.73 36.36
C GLY A 294 -17.21 26.51 37.14
N VAL A 295 -16.38 25.68 36.51
CA VAL A 295 -15.74 24.50 37.13
C VAL A 295 -14.30 24.86 37.47
N GLU A 296 -13.88 24.51 38.69
CA GLU A 296 -12.51 24.72 39.14
C GLU A 296 -11.50 24.06 38.20
N VAL A 297 -10.48 24.82 37.80
CA VAL A 297 -9.39 24.35 36.93
C VAL A 297 -8.35 23.63 37.79
N PRO A 298 -8.08 22.33 37.56
CA PRO A 298 -7.08 21.60 38.32
C PRO A 298 -5.67 22.17 38.14
N SER A 299 -4.91 22.25 39.22
CA SER A 299 -3.53 22.77 39.24
C SER A 299 -2.56 21.99 38.35
N GLU A 300 -2.90 20.75 38.01
CA GLU A 300 -2.12 19.89 37.13
C GLU A 300 -2.18 20.33 35.67
N MET A 301 -3.22 21.10 35.27
CA MET A 301 -3.31 21.69 33.93
C MET A 301 -2.25 22.79 33.78
N ASN A 302 -1.46 22.71 32.72
CA ASN A 302 -0.35 23.64 32.46
C ASN A 302 -0.67 24.63 31.33
N GLY A 303 -1.83 24.47 30.71
CA GLY A 303 -2.45 25.50 29.88
C GLY A 303 -2.97 26.65 30.73
N ARG A 304 -3.07 27.81 30.11
CA ARG A 304 -3.63 29.03 30.69
C ARG A 304 -4.94 29.32 30.00
N SER A 305 -6.01 29.50 30.77
CA SER A 305 -7.32 29.85 30.23
C SER A 305 -7.26 31.05 29.28
N LEU A 306 -8.04 30.98 28.21
CA LEU A 306 -8.19 32.01 27.20
C LEU A 306 -9.32 32.99 27.55
N VAL A 307 -10.09 32.77 28.62
CA VAL A 307 -11.20 33.66 29.01
C VAL A 307 -10.76 35.12 29.07
N PRO A 308 -9.62 35.50 29.70
CA PRO A 308 -9.17 36.89 29.71
C PRO A 308 -8.99 37.48 28.31
N ILE A 309 -8.43 36.73 27.36
CA ILE A 309 -8.28 37.16 25.97
C ILE A 309 -9.65 37.25 25.29
N LEU A 310 -10.51 36.26 25.49
CA LEU A 310 -11.80 36.15 24.81
C LEU A 310 -12.77 37.26 25.24
N THR A 311 -12.76 37.65 26.51
CA THR A 311 -13.69 38.67 27.04
C THR A 311 -13.14 40.10 26.99
N ASP A 312 -11.83 40.29 26.76
CA ASP A 312 -11.26 41.62 26.52
C ASP A 312 -11.83 42.23 25.22
N PRO A 313 -12.16 43.53 25.14
CA PRO A 313 -12.72 44.11 23.92
C PRO A 313 -11.68 44.48 22.83
N GLY A 314 -10.38 44.40 23.13
CA GLY A 314 -9.27 44.84 22.29
C GLY A 314 -8.74 43.80 21.30
N SER A 315 -7.94 44.24 20.33
CA SER A 315 -7.25 43.39 19.35
C SER A 315 -5.73 43.50 19.50
N GLY A 316 -4.96 42.64 18.83
CA GLY A 316 -3.50 42.59 18.99
C GLY A 316 -3.09 41.71 20.15
N ARG A 317 -2.04 42.07 20.90
CA ARG A 317 -1.57 41.29 22.05
C ARG A 317 -2.26 41.78 23.32
N ILE A 318 -3.11 40.94 23.91
CA ILE A 318 -3.87 41.28 25.11
C ILE A 318 -3.04 40.99 26.37
N GLU A 319 -2.48 39.78 26.46
CA GLU A 319 -1.59 39.39 27.55
C GLU A 319 -0.13 39.47 27.09
N ALA A 320 0.59 40.50 27.53
CA ALA A 320 2.01 40.69 27.18
C ALA A 320 2.90 39.46 27.50
N ALA A 321 2.54 38.69 28.53
CA ALA A 321 3.24 37.46 28.93
C ALA A 321 3.01 36.26 27.99
N ARG A 322 2.11 36.35 27.01
CA ARG A 322 1.90 35.35 25.96
C ARG A 322 2.70 35.72 24.70
N ASP A 323 4.01 35.86 24.88
CA ASP A 323 4.97 36.24 23.83
C ASP A 323 5.62 35.06 23.11
N HIS A 324 5.25 33.82 23.49
CA HIS A 324 5.84 32.62 22.91
C HIS A 324 4.93 31.38 23.03
N ALA A 325 5.15 30.42 22.14
CA ALA A 325 4.62 29.07 22.24
C ALA A 325 5.75 28.05 22.41
N ILE A 326 5.45 26.96 23.13
CA ILE A 326 6.34 25.81 23.28
C ILE A 326 5.65 24.53 22.82
N TYR A 327 6.40 23.66 22.18
CA TYR A 327 5.89 22.45 21.57
C TYR A 327 6.97 21.38 21.45
N GLY A 328 6.56 20.15 21.19
CA GLY A 328 7.50 19.05 21.07
C GLY A 328 6.93 17.83 20.38
N LYS A 329 7.81 16.88 20.11
CA LYS A 329 7.45 15.56 19.58
C LYS A 329 8.24 14.51 20.31
N GLU A 330 7.62 13.36 20.57
CA GLU A 330 8.31 12.11 20.91
C GLU A 330 8.30 11.18 19.69
N ARG A 331 7.57 10.07 19.72
CA ARG A 331 7.43 9.15 18.59
C ARG A 331 6.08 9.34 17.90
N HIS A 332 6.11 9.67 16.60
CA HIS A 332 4.92 9.70 15.75
C HIS A 332 4.69 8.33 15.08
N VAL A 333 5.65 7.72 14.39
CA VAL A 333 5.54 6.29 13.98
C VAL A 333 6.81 5.52 14.27
N PRO A 334 6.74 4.18 14.48
CA PRO A 334 7.92 3.33 14.53
C PRO A 334 8.43 3.18 13.10
N CYS A 335 9.34 4.07 12.72
CA CYS A 335 10.03 4.11 11.43
C CYS A 335 11.49 3.62 11.55
N ARG A 336 11.81 2.90 12.64
CA ARG A 336 13.13 2.33 12.98
C ARG A 336 13.04 0.91 13.54
N PRO A 337 14.11 0.07 13.41
CA PRO A 337 14.11 -1.29 13.93
C PRO A 337 13.85 -1.38 15.43
N ASP A 338 14.42 -0.45 16.19
CA ASP A 338 14.27 -0.37 17.64
C ASP A 338 12.99 0.37 18.09
N HIS A 339 12.12 0.75 17.14
CA HIS A 339 10.93 1.56 17.34
C HIS A 339 11.19 2.92 18.03
N SER A 340 12.43 3.42 17.99
CA SER A 340 12.76 4.69 18.62
C SER A 340 12.21 5.88 17.82
N GLY A 341 11.80 6.92 18.54
CA GLY A 341 11.26 8.16 17.96
C GLY A 341 12.34 9.13 17.51
N TYR A 342 11.89 10.32 17.08
CA TYR A 342 12.74 11.48 16.84
C TYR A 342 12.34 12.61 17.80
N PRO A 343 12.80 12.55 19.07
CA PRO A 343 12.39 13.51 20.07
C PRO A 343 12.98 14.90 19.80
N CYS A 344 12.12 15.91 19.82
CA CYS A 344 12.50 17.30 19.65
C CYS A 344 11.60 18.24 20.47
N ARG A 345 12.11 19.44 20.74
CA ARG A 345 11.42 20.54 21.44
C ARG A 345 11.66 21.84 20.72
N GLY A 346 10.69 22.75 20.76
CA GLY A 346 10.83 24.05 20.12
C GLY A 346 10.15 25.16 20.91
N ILE A 347 10.63 26.38 20.66
CA ILE A 347 10.05 27.63 21.12
C ILE A 347 9.91 28.58 19.93
N ARG A 348 8.75 29.22 19.83
CA ARG A 348 8.42 30.23 18.81
C ARG A 348 8.05 31.53 19.52
N THR A 349 8.77 32.61 19.23
CA THR A 349 8.44 33.99 19.64
C THR A 349 7.98 34.79 18.41
N ASP A 350 7.83 36.10 18.46
CA ASP A 350 7.49 36.91 17.27
C ASP A 350 8.53 36.77 16.13
N GLY A 351 9.79 37.13 16.42
CA GLY A 351 10.85 37.19 15.41
C GLY A 351 11.64 35.90 15.21
N TRP A 352 11.49 34.89 16.07
CA TRP A 352 12.39 33.74 16.07
C TRP A 352 11.70 32.40 16.32
N ALA A 353 12.22 31.35 15.70
CA ALA A 353 11.93 29.96 16.05
C ALA A 353 13.24 29.23 16.39
N TYR A 354 13.28 28.55 17.53
CA TYR A 354 14.39 27.70 17.94
C TYR A 354 13.91 26.26 18.16
N ILE A 355 14.60 25.29 17.57
CA ILE A 355 14.30 23.86 17.67
C ILE A 355 15.55 23.12 18.18
N ARG A 356 15.35 22.25 19.18
CA ARG A 356 16.35 21.34 19.71
C ARG A 356 15.99 19.91 19.33
N ASN A 357 16.82 19.29 18.49
CA ASN A 357 16.75 17.89 18.11
C ASN A 357 17.58 17.05 19.08
N VAL A 358 16.94 16.21 19.89
CA VAL A 358 17.61 15.46 20.97
C VAL A 358 18.47 14.31 20.40
N LYS A 359 18.10 13.77 19.24
CA LYS A 359 18.78 12.67 18.54
C LYS A 359 19.13 13.04 17.09
N PRO A 360 20.05 14.00 16.86
CA PRO A 360 20.37 14.51 15.52
C PRO A 360 21.06 13.47 14.62
N ASP A 361 21.59 12.39 15.20
CA ASP A 361 22.16 11.24 14.52
C ASP A 361 21.12 10.41 13.75
N ARG A 362 19.83 10.55 14.08
CA ARG A 362 18.70 9.87 13.44
C ARG A 362 18.09 10.68 12.30
N TRP A 363 17.44 10.00 11.37
CA TRP A 363 16.65 10.66 10.31
C TRP A 363 15.33 11.23 10.88
N PRO A 364 15.00 12.51 10.73
CA PRO A 364 13.87 13.13 11.44
C PRO A 364 12.51 12.51 11.13
N VAL A 365 12.38 11.93 9.93
CA VAL A 365 11.13 11.36 9.40
C VAL A 365 11.20 9.85 9.12
N GLY A 366 12.14 9.16 9.75
CA GLY A 366 12.35 7.72 9.61
C GLY A 366 13.53 7.35 8.74
N ASP A 367 14.11 6.17 9.00
CA ASP A 367 15.35 5.77 8.34
C ASP A 367 15.10 5.42 6.85
N PRO A 368 16.04 5.74 5.95
CA PRO A 368 15.97 5.32 4.55
C PRO A 368 15.82 3.79 4.45
N PRO A 369 15.06 3.29 3.45
CA PRO A 369 14.33 4.03 2.42
C PRO A 369 12.89 4.41 2.81
N ILE A 370 12.49 4.25 4.07
CA ILE A 370 11.07 4.24 4.47
C ILE A 370 10.48 5.65 4.57
N PHE A 371 11.18 6.59 5.22
CA PHE A 371 10.73 7.97 5.45
C PHE A 371 9.25 8.06 5.93
N GLY A 372 8.84 7.21 6.87
CA GLY A 372 7.44 6.94 7.19
C GLY A 372 6.74 7.89 8.18
N ASP A 373 7.40 8.92 8.70
CA ASP A 373 6.92 9.69 9.87
C ASP A 373 6.00 10.89 9.54
N THR A 374 5.69 11.15 8.27
CA THR A 374 4.85 12.29 7.83
C THR A 374 3.47 11.84 7.31
N ASP A 375 3.45 10.82 6.46
CA ASP A 375 2.26 10.15 5.93
C ASP A 375 2.56 8.65 5.68
N PRO A 376 1.56 7.78 5.42
CA PRO A 376 1.77 6.34 5.29
C PRO A 376 2.71 5.99 4.13
N ALA A 377 3.91 5.51 4.45
CA ALA A 377 4.78 4.87 3.47
C ALA A 377 4.14 3.55 3.01
N GLY A 378 3.73 3.45 1.75
CA GLY A 378 3.51 2.15 1.09
C GLY A 378 2.07 1.63 0.96
N GLY A 379 1.02 2.47 0.99
CA GLY A 379 -0.37 2.01 0.79
C GLY A 379 -1.29 3.03 0.12
N PRO A 380 -2.60 2.76 0.02
CA PRO A 380 -3.60 3.77 -0.36
C PRO A 380 -3.47 5.00 0.55
N GLY A 381 -3.50 6.21 -0.01
CA GLY A 381 -3.31 7.46 0.75
C GLY A 381 -1.86 7.93 0.93
N LYS A 382 -0.90 7.42 0.14
CA LYS A 382 0.41 8.07 -0.04
C LYS A 382 0.22 9.49 -0.56
N GLY A 383 0.95 10.46 0.01
CA GLY A 383 0.89 11.81 -0.50
C GLY A 383 1.63 12.02 -1.81
N THR A 384 0.95 12.62 -2.79
CA THR A 384 1.51 12.95 -4.10
C THR A 384 2.79 13.77 -3.98
N THR A 385 2.80 14.78 -3.10
CA THR A 385 3.97 15.63 -2.84
C THR A 385 5.16 14.82 -2.32
N LYS A 386 4.93 13.93 -1.35
CA LYS A 386 6.01 13.06 -0.83
C LYS A 386 6.54 12.13 -1.89
N THR A 387 5.65 11.47 -2.64
CA THR A 387 6.03 10.56 -3.72
C THR A 387 6.85 11.30 -4.77
N TYR A 388 6.43 12.50 -5.18
CA TYR A 388 7.18 13.33 -6.11
C TYR A 388 8.61 13.62 -5.62
N LEU A 389 8.78 14.08 -4.37
CA LEU A 389 10.10 14.36 -3.79
C LEU A 389 10.99 13.11 -3.69
N LEU A 390 10.40 11.95 -3.36
CA LEU A 390 11.15 10.69 -3.26
C LEU A 390 11.58 10.18 -4.64
N ASP A 391 10.71 10.21 -5.64
CA ASP A 391 10.96 9.68 -6.98
C ASP A 391 11.98 10.55 -7.75
N HIS A 392 11.98 11.87 -7.51
CA HIS A 392 12.87 12.81 -8.16
C HIS A 392 14.08 13.21 -7.30
N ARG A 393 14.37 12.50 -6.19
CA ARG A 393 15.44 12.85 -5.24
C ARG A 393 16.87 12.93 -5.83
N ALA A 394 17.07 12.35 -7.02
CA ALA A 394 18.34 12.39 -7.75
C ALA A 394 18.45 13.59 -8.71
N ASP A 395 17.34 14.27 -9.03
CA ASP A 395 17.33 15.50 -9.83
C ASP A 395 17.94 16.66 -9.00
N PRO A 396 19.01 17.32 -9.47
CA PRO A 396 19.59 18.48 -8.80
C PRO A 396 18.58 19.60 -8.46
N LYS A 397 17.53 19.78 -9.27
CA LYS A 397 16.49 20.79 -9.04
C LYS A 397 15.56 20.43 -7.88
N VAL A 398 15.36 19.13 -7.62
CA VAL A 398 14.48 18.63 -6.54
C VAL A 398 15.27 18.33 -5.27
N ARG A 399 16.58 18.09 -5.40
CA ARG A 399 17.44 17.61 -4.32
C ARG A 399 17.36 18.45 -3.04
N ARG A 400 17.35 19.78 -3.16
CA ARG A 400 17.23 20.69 -2.01
C ARG A 400 15.94 20.49 -1.22
N PHE A 401 14.80 20.29 -1.89
CA PHE A 401 13.51 20.09 -1.23
C PHE A 401 13.43 18.72 -0.55
N PHE A 402 14.04 17.70 -1.17
CA PHE A 402 14.24 16.41 -0.53
C PHE A 402 15.08 16.57 0.75
N ASP A 403 16.21 17.27 0.69
CA ASP A 403 17.09 17.42 1.86
C ASP A 403 16.39 18.20 2.99
N LEU A 404 15.65 19.28 2.69
CA LEU A 404 14.84 19.99 3.67
C LEU A 404 13.77 19.10 4.34
N SER A 405 13.20 18.17 3.59
CA SER A 405 12.08 17.35 4.05
C SER A 405 12.53 16.10 4.80
N PHE A 406 13.59 15.45 4.33
CA PHE A 406 13.95 14.09 4.73
C PHE A 406 15.31 13.98 5.41
N SER A 407 16.28 14.82 5.06
CA SER A 407 17.67 14.66 5.53
C SER A 407 17.85 14.90 7.02
N LYS A 408 18.95 14.37 7.57
CA LYS A 408 19.30 14.54 8.99
C LYS A 408 19.42 16.02 9.33
N ARG A 409 18.99 16.38 10.54
CA ARG A 409 19.00 17.75 11.04
C ARG A 409 20.07 17.93 12.12
N PRO A 410 20.69 19.12 12.21
CA PRO A 410 21.62 19.41 13.29
C PRO A 410 20.91 19.38 14.65
N ARG A 411 21.70 19.33 15.73
CA ARG A 411 21.17 19.36 17.11
C ARG A 411 20.31 20.59 17.39
N GLU A 412 20.69 21.73 16.82
CA GLU A 412 20.03 23.00 17.02
C GLU A 412 19.67 23.63 15.67
N GLU A 413 18.46 24.16 15.60
CA GLU A 413 17.99 24.96 14.47
C GLU A 413 17.47 26.31 14.98
N LEU A 414 17.83 27.39 14.30
CA LEU A 414 17.39 28.76 14.61
C LEU A 414 16.96 29.42 13.31
N TYR A 415 15.76 30.01 13.29
CA TYR A 415 15.18 30.68 12.12
C TYR A 415 14.73 32.08 12.50
N ASP A 416 15.08 33.06 11.65
CA ASP A 416 14.54 34.42 11.72
C ASP A 416 13.20 34.41 10.99
N MET A 417 12.13 34.55 11.74
CA MET A 417 10.78 34.36 11.23
C MET A 417 10.20 35.62 10.57
N THR A 418 10.93 36.72 10.63
CA THR A 418 10.61 37.96 9.89
C THR A 418 11.17 37.86 8.47
N ALA A 419 12.41 37.37 8.33
CA ALA A 419 13.10 37.27 7.05
C ALA A 419 12.88 35.92 6.33
N ASP A 420 12.60 34.85 7.07
CA ASP A 420 12.50 33.47 6.58
C ASP A 420 11.27 32.76 7.20
N PRO A 421 10.03 33.16 6.83
CA PRO A 421 8.81 32.61 7.40
C PRO A 421 8.61 31.11 7.10
N ASP A 422 9.20 30.61 6.02
CA ASP A 422 9.17 29.19 5.61
C ASP A 422 10.29 28.35 6.25
N GLN A 423 11.14 28.97 7.09
CA GLN A 423 12.19 28.31 7.85
C GLN A 423 13.16 27.52 6.96
N LEU A 424 13.66 28.13 5.90
CA LEU A 424 14.56 27.51 4.91
C LEU A 424 16.04 27.61 5.31
N ARG A 425 16.43 28.64 6.07
CA ARG A 425 17.83 28.95 6.41
C ARG A 425 18.06 28.81 7.91
N ASN A 426 18.70 27.71 8.30
CA ASN A 426 19.13 27.52 9.68
C ASN A 426 20.34 28.43 10.03
N LEU A 427 20.16 29.33 10.99
CA LEU A 427 21.14 30.29 11.50
C LEU A 427 21.85 29.82 12.79
N ALA A 428 21.58 28.61 13.28
CA ALA A 428 22.09 28.16 14.58
C ALA A 428 23.62 28.02 14.67
N ALA A 429 24.29 27.89 13.52
CA ALA A 429 25.75 27.82 13.40
C ALA A 429 26.39 29.20 13.10
N ASP A 430 25.60 30.23 12.85
CA ASP A 430 26.09 31.57 12.55
C ASP A 430 26.48 32.30 13.85
N PRO A 431 27.76 32.69 14.04
CA PRO A 431 28.21 33.38 15.25
C PRO A 431 27.45 34.66 15.55
N ARG A 432 26.93 35.36 14.52
CA ARG A 432 26.17 36.62 14.68
C ARG A 432 24.85 36.45 15.42
N HIS A 433 24.32 35.21 15.44
CA HIS A 433 23.06 34.89 16.11
C HIS A 433 23.26 34.04 17.38
N ALA A 434 24.50 33.88 17.86
CA ALA A 434 24.82 33.04 19.02
C ALA A 434 24.10 33.48 20.30
N GLU A 435 24.00 34.79 20.57
CA GLU A 435 23.30 35.31 21.74
C GLU A 435 21.80 35.01 21.69
N THR A 436 21.17 35.25 20.53
CA THR A 436 19.75 34.95 20.33
C THR A 436 19.45 33.46 20.51
N LYS A 437 20.30 32.59 19.95
CA LYS A 437 20.21 31.13 20.14
C LYS A 437 20.27 30.77 21.63
N SER A 438 21.29 31.25 22.34
CA SER A 438 21.50 30.94 23.76
C SER A 438 20.33 31.42 24.64
N ARG A 439 19.81 32.62 24.37
CA ARG A 439 18.64 33.17 25.08
C ARG A 439 17.39 32.32 24.88
N LEU A 440 17.08 31.94 23.64
CA LEU A 440 15.91 31.10 23.35
C LEU A 440 16.06 29.67 23.89
N ALA A 441 17.26 29.10 23.80
CA ALA A 441 17.60 27.82 24.40
C ALA A 441 17.37 27.82 25.92
N ALA A 442 17.81 28.86 26.63
CA ALA A 442 17.59 29.02 28.07
C ALA A 442 16.11 29.19 28.42
N ARG A 443 15.37 30.01 27.66
CA ARG A 443 13.91 30.17 27.84
C ARG A 443 13.15 28.86 27.66
N LEU A 444 13.46 28.11 26.59
CA LEU A 444 12.87 26.80 26.34
C LEU A 444 13.16 25.85 27.52
N GLU A 445 14.43 25.77 27.94
CA GLU A 445 14.83 24.88 29.03
C GLU A 445 14.15 25.21 30.36
N ALA A 446 14.05 26.49 30.72
CA ALA A 446 13.33 26.94 31.91
C ALA A 446 11.87 26.49 31.89
N ARG A 447 11.19 26.62 30.73
CA ARG A 447 9.79 26.21 30.60
C ARG A 447 9.62 24.68 30.62
N LEU A 448 10.53 23.94 30.02
CA LEU A 448 10.52 22.47 30.06
C LEU A 448 10.75 21.94 31.49
N ARG A 449 11.64 22.58 32.27
CA ARG A 449 11.80 22.26 33.71
C ARG A 449 10.54 22.59 34.50
N ALA A 450 9.97 23.78 34.31
CA ALA A 450 8.76 24.21 35.00
C ALA A 450 7.54 23.31 34.69
N THR A 451 7.51 22.68 33.52
CA THR A 451 6.45 21.74 33.12
C THR A 451 6.82 20.27 33.36
N ALA A 452 7.95 19.99 34.01
CA ALA A 452 8.46 18.66 34.34
C ALA A 452 8.61 17.74 33.12
N ASP A 453 9.18 18.23 32.03
CA ASP A 453 9.50 17.40 30.86
C ASP A 453 10.56 16.35 31.19
N PRO A 454 10.26 15.03 31.07
CA PRO A 454 11.21 13.97 31.38
C PRO A 454 12.51 14.02 30.57
N ARG A 455 12.53 14.67 29.40
CA ARG A 455 13.77 14.86 28.61
C ARG A 455 14.73 15.88 29.25
N VAL A 456 14.27 16.67 30.23
CA VAL A 456 15.06 17.69 30.94
C VAL A 456 15.24 17.36 32.42
N VAL A 457 14.20 16.82 33.07
CA VAL A 457 14.24 16.49 34.51
C VAL A 457 14.59 15.02 34.81
N GLY A 458 14.71 14.18 33.78
CA GLY A 458 15.00 12.74 33.91
C GLY A 458 13.79 11.84 33.70
N GLY A 459 14.03 10.57 33.33
CA GLY A 459 12.98 9.58 33.10
C GLY A 459 12.44 9.51 31.66
N ALA A 460 13.13 10.09 30.68
CA ALA A 460 12.69 10.10 29.29
C ALA A 460 12.80 8.76 28.54
N GLU A 461 13.60 7.82 29.06
CA GLU A 461 13.78 6.48 28.48
C GLU A 461 12.46 5.70 28.37
N LYS A 462 11.46 6.06 29.17
CA LYS A 462 10.11 5.50 29.09
C LYS A 462 9.41 5.80 27.76
N PHE A 463 9.64 6.97 27.15
CA PHE A 463 9.01 7.34 25.87
C PHE A 463 9.41 6.41 24.74
N ASP A 464 10.66 5.97 24.75
CA ASP A 464 11.19 5.06 23.74
C ASP A 464 10.64 3.63 23.94
N ARG A 465 10.35 3.23 25.19
CA ARG A 465 9.87 1.88 25.55
C ARG A 465 8.36 1.69 25.51
N TYR A 466 7.56 2.77 25.54
CA TYR A 466 6.11 2.63 25.54
C TYR A 466 5.63 1.84 24.33
N PRO A 467 4.60 0.98 24.45
CA PRO A 467 4.09 0.25 23.31
C PRO A 467 3.51 1.17 22.23
N TYR A 468 3.61 0.73 20.97
CA TYR A 468 2.92 1.34 19.85
C TYR A 468 1.77 0.40 19.40
N TYR A 469 0.53 0.88 19.51
CA TYR A 469 -0.66 0.06 19.27
C TYR A 469 -1.22 0.16 17.85
N GLY A 470 -0.64 1.02 17.02
CA GLY A 470 -0.89 1.03 15.59
C GLY A 470 -0.21 -0.16 14.95
N GLY A 471 -0.77 -0.68 13.86
CA GLY A 471 0.01 -1.49 12.93
C GLY A 471 1.14 -0.61 12.40
N GLY A 472 2.29 -0.62 13.06
CA GLY A 472 3.37 0.34 12.80
C GLY A 472 3.99 0.20 11.42
N ALA A 473 4.66 1.24 10.94
CA ALA A 473 5.51 1.20 9.75
C ALA A 473 6.72 0.25 9.87
N TRP A 474 6.92 -0.37 11.04
CA TRP A 474 7.86 -1.47 11.27
C TRP A 474 7.21 -2.82 11.61
N LYS A 475 5.96 -2.84 12.09
CA LYS A 475 5.11 -4.06 12.08
C LYS A 475 4.57 -4.35 10.67
N LYS A 476 4.50 -3.31 9.85
CA LYS A 476 4.65 -3.33 8.42
C LYS A 476 6.12 -3.05 8.12
N THR A 477 7.00 -4.01 8.38
CA THR A 477 7.95 -4.30 7.31
C THR A 477 7.13 -4.20 6.02
N PRO A 478 7.56 -3.50 4.93
CA PRO A 478 7.08 -3.97 3.65
C PRO A 478 7.26 -5.47 3.78
N ARG A 479 6.19 -6.29 3.68
CA ARG A 479 6.45 -7.71 3.44
C ARG A 479 7.42 -7.64 2.28
N PRO A 480 8.72 -7.93 2.46
CA PRO A 480 9.76 -7.33 1.63
C PRO A 480 9.42 -7.73 0.23
N LYS A 481 8.81 -6.83 -0.60
CA LYS A 481 7.79 -7.17 -1.63
C LYS A 481 7.82 -8.68 -1.88
N ARG A 482 7.13 -9.51 -1.06
CA ARG A 482 7.49 -10.93 -0.80
C ARG A 482 8.48 -11.42 -1.86
N ASP A 483 9.79 -11.23 -1.66
CA ASP A 483 10.73 -11.36 -2.79
C ASP A 483 10.61 -12.80 -3.23
N PRO A 484 9.90 -13.07 -4.34
CA PRO A 484 9.44 -14.41 -4.60
C PRO A 484 10.64 -15.31 -4.91
N VAL A 485 11.74 -14.71 -5.35
CA VAL A 485 13.02 -15.38 -5.59
C VAL A 485 13.72 -15.65 -4.27
N ARG A 486 13.78 -14.69 -3.34
CA ARG A 486 14.31 -14.98 -1.99
C ARG A 486 13.49 -16.04 -1.24
N ASP A 487 12.17 -15.95 -1.29
CA ASP A 487 11.25 -16.91 -0.65
C ASP A 487 11.36 -18.31 -1.28
N TRP A 488 11.52 -18.37 -2.61
CA TRP A 488 11.81 -19.62 -3.32
C TRP A 488 13.12 -20.24 -2.85
N ARG A 489 14.19 -19.46 -2.73
CA ARG A 489 15.51 -19.96 -2.30
C ARG A 489 15.44 -20.62 -0.93
N LEU A 490 14.80 -19.93 0.02
CA LEU A 490 14.57 -20.44 1.39
C LEU A 490 13.65 -21.68 1.38
N ALA A 491 12.65 -21.69 0.51
CA ALA A 491 11.77 -22.84 0.38
C ALA A 491 12.53 -24.05 -0.19
N CYS A 492 13.39 -23.87 -1.18
CA CYS A 492 14.23 -24.93 -1.72
C CYS A 492 15.16 -25.53 -0.65
N GLU A 493 15.78 -24.69 0.18
CA GLU A 493 16.63 -25.10 1.31
C GLU A 493 15.86 -25.89 2.35
N LYS A 494 14.77 -25.31 2.88
CA LYS A 494 13.95 -25.95 3.91
C LYS A 494 13.37 -27.29 3.48
N ASN A 495 13.12 -27.43 2.18
CA ASN A 495 12.45 -28.57 1.60
C ASN A 495 13.43 -29.40 0.78
N GLY A 496 14.74 -29.40 1.01
CA GLY A 496 15.65 -30.37 0.38
C GLY A 496 15.55 -30.49 -1.14
N VAL A 497 15.21 -29.41 -1.86
CA VAL A 497 15.33 -29.37 -3.32
C VAL A 497 16.82 -29.49 -3.63
N VAL A 498 17.19 -30.35 -4.59
CA VAL A 498 18.59 -30.57 -4.92
C VAL A 498 19.15 -29.39 -5.69
N GLY A 499 18.49 -28.99 -6.78
CA GLY A 499 18.89 -27.87 -7.63
C GLY A 499 17.72 -27.19 -8.32
N SER A 500 17.83 -25.87 -8.50
CA SER A 500 16.82 -25.06 -9.18
C SER A 500 17.40 -23.74 -9.66
N ALA A 501 16.77 -23.13 -10.67
CA ALA A 501 17.11 -21.80 -11.17
C ALA A 501 15.85 -21.00 -11.53
N VAL A 502 15.94 -19.68 -11.41
CA VAL A 502 14.88 -18.70 -11.74
C VAL A 502 15.47 -17.55 -12.55
N LEU A 503 14.77 -17.12 -13.59
CA LEU A 503 15.16 -16.01 -14.46
C LEU A 503 13.95 -15.09 -14.71
N VAL A 504 14.14 -13.78 -14.60
CA VAL A 504 13.12 -12.75 -14.91
C VAL A 504 13.64 -11.80 -15.97
N GLN A 505 12.90 -11.64 -17.07
CA GLN A 505 13.14 -10.65 -18.11
C GLN A 505 12.17 -9.48 -18.00
N ARG A 506 12.65 -8.28 -18.31
CA ARG A 506 11.84 -7.09 -18.57
C ARG A 506 12.32 -6.48 -19.88
N GLU A 507 11.41 -6.22 -20.80
CA GLU A 507 11.75 -5.64 -22.10
C GLU A 507 12.85 -6.44 -22.83
N GLY A 508 12.82 -7.78 -22.72
CA GLY A 508 13.77 -8.70 -23.34
C GLY A 508 15.10 -8.86 -22.58
N GLN A 509 15.39 -7.99 -21.61
CA GLN A 509 16.63 -8.04 -20.84
C GLN A 509 16.47 -8.84 -19.54
N THR A 510 17.45 -9.69 -19.24
CA THR A 510 17.49 -10.44 -17.97
C THR A 510 17.78 -9.49 -16.80
N THR A 511 16.80 -9.32 -15.92
CA THR A 511 16.89 -8.48 -14.71
C THR A 511 17.17 -9.28 -13.44
N VAL A 512 16.83 -10.57 -13.45
CA VAL A 512 17.11 -11.52 -12.36
C VAL A 512 17.56 -12.83 -12.98
N HIS A 513 18.65 -13.41 -12.46
CA HIS A 513 19.06 -14.77 -12.74
C HIS A 513 19.64 -15.38 -11.46
N GLU A 514 18.82 -16.14 -10.75
CA GLU A 514 19.18 -16.72 -9.45
C GLU A 514 19.21 -18.24 -9.56
N VAL A 515 20.23 -18.84 -8.92
CA VAL A 515 20.47 -20.27 -8.92
C VAL A 515 20.56 -20.80 -7.49
N TYR A 516 20.19 -22.05 -7.32
CA TYR A 516 20.17 -22.71 -6.02
C TYR A 516 20.61 -24.18 -6.14
N GLY A 517 21.44 -24.61 -5.20
CA GLY A 517 21.76 -26.03 -5.00
C GLY A 517 22.71 -26.63 -6.03
N HIS A 518 22.55 -27.92 -6.28
CA HIS A 518 23.41 -28.76 -7.11
C HIS A 518 22.69 -29.22 -8.37
N ALA A 519 23.38 -29.11 -9.49
CA ALA A 519 22.98 -29.74 -10.72
C ALA A 519 23.28 -31.24 -10.68
N ASP A 520 24.34 -31.63 -9.97
CA ASP A 520 24.72 -33.02 -9.77
C ASP A 520 25.39 -33.22 -8.39
N LEU A 521 24.84 -34.11 -7.57
CA LEU A 521 25.30 -34.43 -6.22
C LEU A 521 26.51 -35.37 -6.18
N GLU A 522 26.71 -36.22 -7.19
CA GLU A 522 27.82 -37.18 -7.24
C GLU A 522 29.14 -36.45 -7.49
N THR A 523 29.12 -35.50 -8.43
CA THR A 523 30.27 -34.66 -8.78
C THR A 523 30.39 -33.39 -7.92
N GLY A 524 29.35 -33.06 -7.15
CA GLY A 524 29.26 -31.81 -6.39
C GLY A 524 29.05 -30.56 -7.26
N ARG A 525 28.69 -30.70 -8.53
CA ARG A 525 28.49 -29.58 -9.45
C ARG A 525 27.30 -28.73 -9.03
N LYS A 526 27.54 -27.44 -8.76
CA LYS A 526 26.49 -26.45 -8.44
C LYS A 526 25.67 -26.10 -9.67
N VAL A 527 24.42 -25.70 -9.44
CA VAL A 527 23.63 -25.02 -10.48
C VAL A 527 24.27 -23.66 -10.77
N ASP A 528 24.43 -23.35 -12.05
CA ASP A 528 24.94 -22.10 -12.58
C ASP A 528 24.09 -21.63 -13.79
N VAL A 529 24.46 -20.50 -14.37
CA VAL A 529 23.76 -19.88 -15.51
C VAL A 529 23.76 -20.73 -16.78
N ASP A 530 24.70 -21.68 -16.88
CA ASP A 530 24.88 -22.55 -18.03
C ASP A 530 24.21 -23.91 -17.84
N THR A 531 23.65 -24.16 -16.65
CA THR A 531 23.08 -25.46 -16.30
C THR A 531 21.86 -25.78 -17.15
N ILE A 532 21.91 -26.94 -17.82
CA ILE A 532 20.89 -27.44 -18.72
C ILE A 532 19.89 -28.27 -17.91
N PHE A 533 18.64 -27.82 -17.93
CA PHE A 533 17.49 -28.52 -17.36
C PHE A 533 16.68 -29.19 -18.47
N HIS A 534 15.80 -30.10 -18.06
CA HIS A 534 14.79 -30.69 -18.94
C HIS A 534 13.45 -29.95 -18.79
N TRP A 535 12.86 -29.52 -19.89
CA TRP A 535 11.71 -28.60 -19.91
C TRP A 535 10.35 -29.29 -20.01
N ALA A 536 10.33 -30.61 -20.21
CA ALA A 536 9.11 -31.42 -20.18
C ALA A 536 8.03 -30.81 -21.09
N SER A 537 6.79 -30.67 -20.60
CA SER A 537 5.64 -30.21 -21.39
C SER A 537 5.73 -28.81 -21.99
N ILE A 538 6.70 -27.99 -21.62
CA ILE A 538 6.94 -26.72 -22.33
C ILE A 538 7.32 -26.98 -23.80
N THR A 539 7.87 -28.16 -24.13
CA THR A 539 8.16 -28.61 -25.51
C THR A 539 6.95 -28.50 -26.45
N LYS A 540 5.73 -28.66 -25.95
CA LYS A 540 4.49 -28.54 -26.75
C LYS A 540 4.36 -27.17 -27.43
N THR A 541 4.92 -26.12 -26.82
CA THR A 541 4.93 -24.78 -27.41
C THR A 541 5.77 -24.72 -28.68
N LEU A 542 6.86 -25.51 -28.77
CA LEU A 542 7.68 -25.66 -29.97
C LEU A 542 6.89 -26.38 -31.07
N THR A 543 6.20 -27.47 -30.71
CA THR A 543 5.32 -28.23 -31.62
C THR A 543 4.20 -27.35 -32.19
N GLY A 544 3.58 -26.53 -31.34
CA GLY A 544 2.57 -25.57 -31.77
C GLY A 544 3.12 -24.56 -32.77
N VAL A 545 4.28 -23.97 -32.49
CA VAL A 545 4.92 -23.01 -33.41
C VAL A 545 5.30 -23.69 -34.73
N ALA A 546 5.80 -24.92 -34.71
CA ALA A 546 6.12 -25.67 -35.92
C ALA A 546 4.89 -25.93 -36.81
N ILE A 547 3.74 -26.31 -36.24
CA ILE A 547 2.49 -26.45 -37.00
C ILE A 547 2.06 -25.11 -37.61
N MET A 548 2.19 -24.02 -36.85
CA MET A 548 1.86 -22.68 -37.34
C MET A 548 2.81 -22.20 -38.46
N GLN A 549 4.09 -22.59 -38.43
CA GLN A 549 5.02 -22.35 -39.53
C GLN A 549 4.58 -23.07 -40.81
N LEU A 550 4.18 -24.34 -40.70
CA LEU A 550 3.71 -25.11 -41.86
C LEU A 550 2.41 -24.53 -42.43
N ARG A 551 1.51 -24.05 -41.56
CA ARG A 551 0.32 -23.32 -41.97
C ARG A 551 0.67 -22.00 -42.69
N ASP A 552 1.61 -21.21 -42.17
CA ASP A 552 2.02 -19.94 -42.80
C ASP A 552 2.65 -20.16 -44.18
N ARG A 553 3.25 -21.34 -44.41
CA ARG A 553 3.76 -21.79 -45.71
C ARG A 553 2.67 -22.37 -46.63
N GLY A 554 1.41 -22.40 -46.20
CA GLY A 554 0.28 -22.94 -46.97
C GLY A 554 0.25 -24.47 -47.07
N LEU A 555 1.05 -25.19 -46.26
CA LEU A 555 1.18 -26.65 -46.34
C LEU A 555 0.06 -27.40 -45.61
N LEU A 556 -0.63 -26.72 -44.69
CA LEU A 556 -1.78 -27.24 -43.95
C LEU A 556 -2.75 -26.11 -43.57
N LYS A 557 -3.99 -26.47 -43.21
CA LYS A 557 -4.93 -25.60 -42.50
C LYS A 557 -5.20 -26.16 -41.11
N LEU A 558 -5.45 -25.28 -40.14
CA LEU A 558 -5.73 -25.72 -38.76
C LEU A 558 -7.00 -26.55 -38.63
N ASP A 559 -7.96 -26.32 -39.53
CA ASP A 559 -9.23 -27.05 -39.57
C ASP A 559 -9.17 -28.27 -40.50
N ASP A 560 -7.98 -28.63 -41.02
CA ASP A 560 -7.80 -29.88 -41.75
C ASP A 560 -7.98 -31.08 -40.81
N PRO A 561 -8.62 -32.17 -41.29
CA PRO A 561 -8.81 -33.38 -40.52
C PRO A 561 -7.47 -34.11 -40.29
N ILE A 562 -7.23 -34.58 -39.06
CA ILE A 562 -5.97 -35.26 -38.70
C ILE A 562 -5.70 -36.52 -39.55
N LEU A 563 -6.76 -37.18 -40.02
CA LEU A 563 -6.70 -38.38 -40.86
C LEU A 563 -5.92 -38.19 -42.16
N ARG A 564 -5.73 -36.94 -42.61
CA ARG A 564 -4.93 -36.65 -43.80
C ARG A 564 -3.47 -37.08 -43.65
N TRP A 565 -2.92 -37.00 -42.44
CA TRP A 565 -1.52 -37.34 -42.15
C TRP A 565 -1.35 -38.54 -41.25
N VAL A 566 -2.38 -38.85 -40.45
CA VAL A 566 -2.39 -39.98 -39.53
C VAL A 566 -3.60 -40.88 -39.82
N PRO A 567 -3.63 -41.56 -40.97
CA PRO A 567 -4.77 -42.39 -41.40
C PRO A 567 -5.03 -43.58 -40.47
N GLU A 568 -4.05 -44.01 -39.69
CA GLU A 568 -4.16 -45.09 -38.71
C GLU A 568 -5.20 -44.75 -37.61
N LEU A 569 -5.50 -43.47 -37.38
CA LEU A 569 -6.52 -43.03 -36.42
C LEU A 569 -7.95 -43.41 -36.81
N ARG A 570 -8.19 -44.00 -37.99
CA ARG A 570 -9.48 -44.62 -38.32
C ARG A 570 -9.85 -45.77 -37.37
N GLU A 571 -8.85 -46.41 -36.77
CA GLU A 571 -9.04 -47.49 -35.80
C GLU A 571 -9.45 -46.97 -34.40
N VAL A 572 -9.31 -45.67 -34.13
CA VAL A 572 -9.76 -45.07 -32.87
C VAL A 572 -11.29 -45.00 -32.85
N ARG A 573 -11.87 -45.41 -31.72
CA ARG A 573 -13.32 -45.30 -31.51
C ARG A 573 -13.71 -43.84 -31.21
N ASN A 574 -14.66 -43.30 -31.98
CA ASN A 574 -15.27 -42.00 -31.69
C ASN A 574 -16.79 -42.14 -31.54
N PRO A 575 -17.30 -42.30 -30.30
CA PRO A 575 -18.74 -42.40 -30.07
C PRO A 575 -19.47 -41.06 -30.28
N HIS A 576 -18.75 -39.96 -30.51
CA HIS A 576 -19.31 -38.61 -30.63
C HIS A 576 -19.36 -38.07 -32.07
N GLY A 577 -18.95 -38.84 -33.08
CA GLY A 577 -18.94 -38.39 -34.47
C GLY A 577 -17.96 -39.16 -35.34
N LYS A 578 -17.54 -38.59 -36.45
CA LYS A 578 -16.55 -39.21 -37.34
C LYS A 578 -15.14 -38.88 -36.84
N MET A 579 -14.18 -39.80 -37.01
CA MET A 579 -12.78 -39.48 -36.73
C MET A 579 -12.22 -38.36 -37.62
N SER A 580 -12.84 -38.12 -38.78
CA SER A 580 -12.55 -36.95 -39.64
C SER A 580 -12.90 -35.61 -39.00
N ASP A 581 -13.69 -35.58 -37.92
CA ASP A 581 -14.11 -34.34 -37.25
C ASP A 581 -13.03 -33.83 -36.29
N VAL A 582 -12.00 -34.64 -36.02
CA VAL A 582 -10.83 -34.23 -35.23
C VAL A 582 -9.87 -33.45 -36.13
N THR A 583 -9.68 -32.16 -35.84
CA THR A 583 -8.82 -31.26 -36.61
C THR A 583 -7.48 -31.00 -35.92
N LEU A 584 -6.52 -30.43 -36.65
CA LEU A 584 -5.24 -29.99 -36.07
C LEU A 584 -5.45 -28.92 -34.97
N ARG A 585 -6.44 -28.03 -35.13
CA ARG A 585 -6.84 -27.04 -34.13
C ARG A 585 -7.26 -27.70 -32.81
N HIS A 586 -8.06 -28.76 -32.89
CA HIS A 586 -8.49 -29.52 -31.71
C HIS A 586 -7.30 -30.14 -30.95
N LEU A 587 -6.27 -30.62 -31.67
CA LEU A 587 -5.07 -31.17 -31.05
C LEU A 587 -4.24 -30.07 -30.38
N LEU A 588 -4.01 -28.95 -31.08
CA LEU A 588 -3.26 -27.79 -30.57
C LEU A 588 -3.90 -27.19 -29.30
N SER A 589 -5.23 -27.13 -29.25
CA SER A 589 -5.98 -26.52 -28.15
C SER A 589 -6.34 -27.51 -27.02
N HIS A 590 -5.86 -28.75 -27.06
CA HIS A 590 -6.28 -29.82 -26.14
C HIS A 590 -7.81 -30.01 -26.08
N GLY A 591 -8.48 -29.83 -27.22
CA GLY A 591 -9.92 -29.97 -27.38
C GLY A 591 -10.34 -31.25 -28.12
N SER A 592 -9.41 -32.14 -28.46
CA SER A 592 -9.70 -33.29 -29.34
C SER A 592 -10.41 -34.47 -28.67
N GLY A 593 -10.56 -34.48 -27.35
CA GLY A 593 -11.11 -35.62 -26.60
C GLY A 593 -10.13 -36.78 -26.39
N PHE A 594 -8.89 -36.67 -26.84
CA PHE A 594 -7.85 -37.67 -26.54
C PHE A 594 -7.42 -37.60 -25.07
N ARG A 595 -7.09 -38.76 -24.49
CA ARG A 595 -6.62 -38.88 -23.10
C ARG A 595 -5.26 -38.23 -22.87
N ASN A 596 -4.94 -37.98 -21.60
CA ASN A 596 -3.65 -37.47 -21.17
C ASN A 596 -2.50 -38.48 -21.33
N PRO A 597 -2.52 -39.66 -20.67
CA PRO A 597 -1.42 -40.61 -20.79
C PRO A 597 -1.36 -41.19 -22.21
N THR A 598 -0.14 -41.35 -22.73
CA THR A 598 0.09 -42.01 -24.03
C THR A 598 -0.47 -43.44 -24.02
N TRP A 599 -0.40 -44.12 -22.87
CA TRP A 599 -0.83 -45.51 -22.67
C TRP A 599 -2.20 -45.64 -21.96
N PRO A 600 -3.15 -46.49 -22.45
CA PRO A 600 -4.47 -46.68 -21.83
C PRO A 600 -4.43 -47.45 -20.52
N PHE A 601 -3.52 -48.43 -20.40
CA PHE A 601 -3.57 -49.46 -19.36
C PHE A 601 -2.64 -49.12 -18.18
N GLY A 602 -2.72 -47.89 -17.67
CA GLY A 602 -1.81 -47.42 -16.63
C GLY A 602 -1.88 -48.21 -15.31
N GLY A 603 -0.76 -48.22 -14.57
CA GLY A 603 -0.62 -48.67 -13.18
C GLY A 603 0.85 -48.94 -12.82
N ASP A 604 1.11 -49.60 -11.70
CA ASP A 604 2.42 -49.82 -11.05
C ASP A 604 3.02 -51.23 -11.28
N GLN A 605 2.40 -52.01 -12.16
CA GLN A 605 2.82 -53.38 -12.41
C GLN A 605 4.13 -53.44 -13.23
N PRO A 606 5.06 -54.34 -12.89
CA PRO A 606 6.35 -54.48 -13.60
C PRO A 606 6.23 -54.81 -15.10
N TRP A 607 5.09 -55.37 -15.52
CA TRP A 607 4.83 -55.79 -16.91
C TRP A 607 4.10 -54.74 -17.75
N HIS A 608 3.75 -53.58 -17.19
CA HIS A 608 3.29 -52.46 -18.02
C HIS A 608 4.41 -52.07 -18.99
N PRO A 609 4.15 -51.99 -20.31
CA PRO A 609 5.18 -51.59 -21.24
C PRO A 609 5.68 -50.19 -20.86
N HIS A 610 7.00 -50.01 -20.96
CA HIS A 610 7.63 -48.69 -20.94
C HIS A 610 6.91 -47.77 -21.96
N GLU A 611 6.93 -46.45 -21.73
CA GLU A 611 6.36 -45.50 -22.69
C GLU A 611 6.73 -45.88 -24.12
N PRO A 612 5.77 -45.93 -25.07
CA PRO A 612 6.06 -46.40 -26.42
C PRO A 612 7.18 -45.56 -27.02
N THR A 613 8.21 -46.22 -27.53
CA THR A 613 9.37 -45.55 -28.11
C THR A 613 9.25 -45.42 -29.62
N ARG A 614 8.33 -46.18 -30.25
CA ARG A 614 8.16 -46.21 -31.70
C ARG A 614 6.72 -45.98 -32.13
N TRP A 615 6.54 -45.47 -33.34
CA TRP A 615 5.23 -45.18 -33.93
C TRP A 615 4.36 -46.43 -34.08
N ASP A 616 4.93 -47.56 -34.49
CA ASP A 616 4.20 -48.82 -34.69
C ASP A 616 3.56 -49.35 -33.40
N GLN A 617 4.21 -49.12 -32.26
CA GLN A 617 3.65 -49.44 -30.95
C GLN A 617 2.42 -48.58 -30.64
N LEU A 618 2.44 -47.30 -31.01
CA LEU A 618 1.29 -46.40 -30.84
C LEU A 618 0.13 -46.77 -31.75
N VAL A 619 0.41 -47.16 -33.00
CA VAL A 619 -0.58 -47.65 -33.96
C VAL A 619 -1.30 -48.90 -33.43
N ALA A 620 -0.56 -49.85 -32.86
CA ALA A 620 -1.13 -51.06 -32.27
C ALA A 620 -2.14 -50.77 -31.13
N MET A 621 -2.10 -49.58 -30.52
CA MET A 621 -2.98 -49.18 -29.43
C MET A 621 -4.21 -48.38 -29.88
N MET A 622 -4.26 -47.94 -31.14
CA MET A 622 -5.36 -47.12 -31.65
C MET A 622 -6.74 -47.79 -31.51
N PRO A 623 -6.91 -49.11 -31.78
CA PRO A 623 -8.17 -49.82 -31.54
C PRO A 623 -8.68 -49.75 -30.09
N TYR A 624 -7.78 -49.55 -29.11
CA TYR A 624 -8.09 -49.47 -27.68
C TYR A 624 -8.15 -48.03 -27.17
N THR A 625 -8.21 -47.05 -28.09
CA THR A 625 -8.28 -45.64 -27.77
C THR A 625 -9.64 -45.10 -28.18
N GLU A 626 -10.24 -44.29 -27.31
CA GLU A 626 -11.54 -43.70 -27.52
C GLU A 626 -11.47 -42.17 -27.32
N VAL A 627 -12.21 -41.43 -28.15
CA VAL A 627 -12.45 -40.00 -28.00
C VAL A 627 -13.50 -39.79 -26.90
N ALA A 628 -13.14 -39.08 -25.83
CA ALA A 628 -13.96 -39.01 -24.61
C ALA A 628 -15.13 -38.01 -24.65
N PHE A 629 -15.16 -37.10 -25.62
CA PHE A 629 -16.21 -36.11 -25.81
C PHE A 629 -16.14 -35.53 -27.24
N THR A 630 -17.18 -34.82 -27.66
CA THR A 630 -17.24 -34.19 -29.00
C THR A 630 -16.04 -33.29 -29.23
N PRO A 631 -15.20 -33.52 -30.27
CA PRO A 631 -14.04 -32.68 -30.53
C PRO A 631 -14.39 -31.19 -30.59
N GLY A 632 -13.66 -30.37 -29.83
CA GLY A 632 -13.88 -28.93 -29.69
C GLY A 632 -14.80 -28.53 -28.52
N GLU A 633 -15.52 -29.47 -27.89
CA GLU A 633 -16.52 -29.16 -26.85
C GLU A 633 -15.89 -28.79 -25.51
N LYS A 634 -14.82 -29.46 -25.10
CA LYS A 634 -14.22 -29.36 -23.76
C LYS A 634 -12.70 -29.38 -23.81
N PHE A 635 -12.08 -28.82 -22.78
CA PHE A 635 -10.66 -28.98 -22.53
C PHE A 635 -10.36 -30.34 -21.89
N SER A 636 -9.41 -31.09 -22.47
CA SER A 636 -8.74 -32.23 -21.82
C SER A 636 -7.28 -32.27 -22.24
N TYR A 637 -6.39 -32.06 -21.27
CA TYR A 637 -4.95 -32.08 -21.52
C TYR A 637 -4.54 -33.43 -22.12
N SER A 638 -3.91 -33.41 -23.30
CA SER A 638 -3.61 -34.61 -24.07
C SER A 638 -2.18 -34.61 -24.59
N ASN A 639 -1.35 -35.51 -24.08
CA ASN A 639 -0.03 -35.76 -24.68
C ASN A 639 -0.21 -36.44 -26.04
N LEU A 640 -1.16 -37.37 -26.14
CA LEU A 640 -1.40 -38.14 -27.35
C LEU A 640 -1.74 -37.23 -28.55
N GLY A 641 -2.56 -36.21 -28.35
CA GLY A 641 -2.89 -35.27 -29.42
C GLY A 641 -1.68 -34.51 -29.96
N ILE A 642 -0.72 -34.15 -29.11
CA ILE A 642 0.51 -33.48 -29.55
C ILE A 642 1.48 -34.45 -30.23
N ILE A 643 1.53 -35.73 -29.85
CA ILE A 643 2.34 -36.74 -30.56
C ILE A 643 1.90 -36.82 -32.02
N PHE A 644 0.59 -36.80 -32.25
CA PHE A 644 0.05 -36.79 -33.61
C PHE A 644 0.44 -35.53 -34.38
N LEU A 645 0.54 -34.37 -33.71
CA LEU A 645 1.08 -33.16 -34.36
C LEU A 645 2.58 -33.30 -34.69
N GLY A 646 3.38 -33.91 -33.81
CA GLY A 646 4.76 -34.28 -34.13
C GLY A 646 4.83 -35.12 -35.40
N ARG A 647 3.97 -36.14 -35.50
CA ARG A 647 3.86 -36.99 -36.69
C ARG A 647 3.42 -36.22 -37.94
N VAL A 648 2.51 -35.26 -37.82
CA VAL A 648 2.10 -34.38 -38.93
C VAL A 648 3.29 -33.58 -39.46
N ILE A 649 4.13 -33.04 -38.57
CA ILE A 649 5.34 -32.30 -38.96
C ILE A 649 6.27 -33.21 -39.77
N GLU A 650 6.56 -34.41 -39.27
CA GLU A 650 7.40 -35.39 -39.97
C GLU A 650 6.84 -35.76 -41.35
N LYS A 651 5.53 -36.01 -41.42
CA LYS A 651 4.86 -36.42 -42.67
C LYS A 651 4.86 -35.33 -43.73
N ILE A 652 4.73 -34.07 -43.33
CA ILE A 652 4.72 -32.93 -44.27
C ILE A 652 6.14 -32.59 -44.72
N THR A 653 7.10 -32.64 -43.81
CA THR A 653 8.44 -32.07 -44.04
C THR A 653 9.46 -33.11 -44.49
N GLY A 654 9.28 -34.37 -44.11
CA GLY A 654 10.28 -35.43 -44.26
C GLY A 654 11.40 -35.37 -43.22
N ASP A 655 11.48 -34.31 -42.41
CA ASP A 655 12.43 -34.17 -41.32
C ASP A 655 11.91 -34.93 -40.08
N GLU A 656 12.81 -35.51 -39.28
CA GLU A 656 12.48 -35.88 -37.90
C GLU A 656 12.06 -34.64 -37.11
N PHE A 657 11.18 -34.79 -36.12
CA PHE A 657 10.65 -33.65 -35.36
C PHE A 657 11.77 -32.76 -34.78
N GLU A 658 12.77 -33.38 -34.18
CA GLU A 658 13.93 -32.76 -33.54
C GLU A 658 14.73 -31.95 -34.55
N VAL A 659 14.98 -32.52 -35.73
CA VAL A 659 15.70 -31.89 -36.84
C VAL A 659 14.93 -30.66 -37.34
N TYR A 660 13.61 -30.79 -37.48
CA TYR A 660 12.76 -29.68 -37.89
C TYR A 660 12.83 -28.53 -36.89
N ILE A 661 12.70 -28.80 -35.59
CA ILE A 661 12.78 -27.78 -34.54
C ILE A 661 14.18 -27.16 -34.48
N GLU A 662 15.24 -27.94 -34.59
CA GLU A 662 16.60 -27.42 -34.59
C GLU A 662 16.83 -26.43 -35.74
N LYS A 663 16.42 -26.81 -36.96
CA LYS A 663 16.58 -26.01 -38.18
C LYS A 663 15.69 -24.76 -38.21
N ASN A 664 14.43 -24.88 -37.78
CA ASN A 664 13.42 -23.84 -37.97
C ASN A 664 13.13 -23.01 -36.71
N VAL A 665 13.65 -23.40 -35.55
CA VAL A 665 13.43 -22.69 -34.28
C VAL A 665 14.75 -22.42 -33.55
N PHE A 666 15.50 -23.45 -33.15
CA PHE A 666 16.67 -23.24 -32.28
C PHE A 666 17.79 -22.44 -32.98
N LYS A 667 18.20 -22.87 -34.18
CA LYS A 667 19.26 -22.18 -34.94
C LYS A 667 18.88 -20.73 -35.28
N PRO A 668 17.69 -20.43 -35.83
CA PRO A 668 17.25 -19.05 -36.07
C PRO A 668 17.24 -18.15 -34.82
N LEU A 669 16.90 -18.70 -33.65
CA LEU A 669 16.89 -17.97 -32.38
C LEU A 669 18.24 -17.92 -31.68
N GLY A 670 19.28 -18.55 -32.25
CA GLY A 670 20.60 -18.64 -31.63
C GLY A 670 20.62 -19.49 -30.35
N MET A 671 19.66 -20.41 -30.18
CA MET A 671 19.54 -21.30 -29.03
C MET A 671 20.49 -22.50 -29.16
N THR A 672 21.79 -22.22 -29.13
CA THR A 672 22.85 -23.17 -29.48
C THR A 672 23.11 -24.27 -28.44
N ARG A 673 22.44 -24.24 -27.29
CA ARG A 673 22.58 -25.25 -26.22
C ARG A 673 21.27 -26.01 -25.98
N SER A 674 20.30 -25.81 -26.86
CA SER A 674 19.02 -26.51 -26.85
C SER A 674 19.09 -27.77 -27.71
N TYR A 675 18.62 -28.89 -27.19
CA TYR A 675 18.63 -30.19 -27.87
C TYR A 675 17.51 -31.10 -27.34
N PHE A 676 17.38 -32.28 -27.93
CA PHE A 676 16.43 -33.32 -27.55
C PHE A 676 17.15 -34.58 -27.07
N ASP A 677 16.54 -35.27 -26.10
CA ASP A 677 16.98 -36.56 -25.55
C ASP A 677 18.44 -36.61 -25.09
N ARG A 678 19.31 -37.29 -25.85
CA ARG A 678 20.69 -37.60 -25.43
C ARG A 678 21.55 -36.35 -25.45
N THR A 679 22.22 -36.09 -24.33
CA THR A 679 23.08 -34.93 -24.19
C THR A 679 24.28 -35.00 -25.13
N PRO A 680 24.48 -34.01 -26.03
CA PRO A 680 25.68 -33.95 -26.84
C PRO A 680 26.93 -33.91 -25.97
N TRP A 681 27.99 -34.61 -26.38
CA TRP A 681 29.20 -34.78 -25.56
C TRP A 681 29.80 -33.44 -25.06
N HIS A 682 29.74 -32.39 -25.88
CA HIS A 682 30.26 -31.06 -25.55
C HIS A 682 29.38 -30.28 -24.55
N LEU A 683 28.12 -30.69 -24.36
CA LEU A 683 27.18 -30.12 -23.39
C LEU A 683 27.06 -30.95 -22.11
N LEU A 684 27.64 -32.16 -22.07
CA LEU A 684 27.49 -33.09 -20.94
C LEU A 684 27.88 -32.47 -19.61
N ARG A 685 28.95 -31.67 -19.58
CA ARG A 685 29.42 -30.95 -18.37
C ARG A 685 28.40 -29.94 -17.81
N HIS A 686 27.43 -29.51 -18.62
CA HIS A 686 26.41 -28.54 -18.24
C HIS A 686 25.08 -29.20 -17.86
N ARG A 687 24.93 -30.52 -18.08
CA ARG A 687 23.68 -31.24 -17.82
C ARG A 687 23.39 -31.38 -16.33
N SER A 688 22.15 -31.06 -15.92
CA SER A 688 21.65 -31.41 -14.59
C SER A 688 21.20 -32.86 -14.55
N ASN A 689 21.49 -33.53 -13.44
CA ASN A 689 20.87 -34.79 -13.05
C ASN A 689 19.44 -34.53 -12.56
N ASN A 690 18.66 -35.59 -12.31
CA ASN A 690 17.31 -35.48 -11.77
C ASN A 690 17.13 -36.39 -10.56
N TYR A 691 16.41 -35.89 -9.55
CA TYR A 691 16.36 -36.49 -8.22
C TYR A 691 14.94 -36.77 -7.76
N ARG A 692 14.65 -38.03 -7.42
CA ARG A 692 13.42 -38.39 -6.71
C ARG A 692 13.70 -38.51 -5.22
N VAL A 693 12.91 -37.86 -4.38
CA VAL A 693 13.04 -37.99 -2.93
C VAL A 693 12.31 -39.25 -2.46
N VAL A 694 13.06 -40.22 -1.95
CA VAL A 694 12.57 -41.50 -1.41
C VAL A 694 13.08 -41.63 0.02
N GLY A 695 12.18 -41.82 1.00
CA GLY A 695 12.56 -41.90 2.42
C GLY A 695 13.30 -40.66 2.94
N GLY A 696 12.99 -39.48 2.39
CA GLY A 696 13.64 -38.21 2.75
C GLY A 696 15.03 -37.99 2.12
N LYS A 697 15.52 -38.89 1.27
CA LYS A 697 16.82 -38.77 0.58
C LYS A 697 16.64 -38.60 -0.93
N PRO A 698 17.40 -37.69 -1.58
CA PRO A 698 17.38 -37.57 -3.04
C PRO A 698 18.09 -38.76 -3.69
N VAL A 699 17.41 -39.44 -4.61
CA VAL A 699 17.94 -40.56 -5.40
C VAL A 699 18.05 -40.11 -6.85
N ALA A 700 19.27 -40.10 -7.40
CA ALA A 700 19.51 -39.78 -8.80
C ALA A 700 18.76 -40.76 -9.71
N GLN A 701 18.20 -40.27 -10.82
CA GLN A 701 17.54 -41.12 -11.84
C GLN A 701 18.26 -41.07 -13.19
N GLY A 702 19.45 -40.45 -13.26
CA GLY A 702 20.24 -40.33 -14.47
C GLY A 702 20.13 -38.96 -15.15
N LEU A 703 21.11 -38.67 -16.00
CA LEU A 703 21.22 -37.40 -16.73
C LEU A 703 20.23 -37.33 -17.91
N ASP A 704 20.14 -38.43 -18.65
CA ASP A 704 19.34 -38.55 -19.87
C ASP A 704 18.29 -39.66 -19.71
N PHE A 705 17.20 -39.51 -20.45
CA PHE A 705 16.20 -40.56 -20.65
C PHE A 705 15.66 -40.43 -22.07
N ASP A 706 15.33 -41.56 -22.66
CA ASP A 706 14.74 -41.64 -24.00
C ASP A 706 13.27 -41.23 -23.93
N THR A 707 12.90 -40.14 -24.60
CA THR A 707 11.49 -39.72 -24.73
C THR A 707 10.75 -40.42 -25.87
N GLY A 708 11.46 -41.10 -26.78
CA GLY A 708 10.90 -41.85 -27.90
C GLY A 708 9.80 -41.07 -28.64
N ILE A 709 8.63 -41.68 -28.82
CA ILE A 709 7.51 -41.04 -29.54
C ILE A 709 6.91 -39.85 -28.79
N THR A 710 7.32 -39.61 -27.54
CA THR A 710 6.87 -38.46 -26.73
C THR A 710 7.80 -37.25 -26.85
N VAL A 711 8.81 -37.28 -27.72
CA VAL A 711 9.76 -36.17 -27.90
C VAL A 711 9.05 -34.83 -28.17
N ALA A 712 8.04 -34.80 -29.04
CA ALA A 712 7.21 -33.61 -29.33
C ALA A 712 6.39 -33.09 -28.14
N ASN A 713 6.27 -33.88 -27.06
CA ASN A 713 5.62 -33.49 -25.83
C ASN A 713 6.56 -33.00 -24.74
N GLY A 714 7.81 -33.46 -24.74
CA GLY A 714 8.61 -33.52 -23.53
C GLY A 714 10.11 -33.35 -23.72
N GLY A 715 10.65 -33.66 -24.91
CA GLY A 715 12.08 -33.92 -25.08
C GLY A 715 13.04 -32.74 -24.93
N TRP A 716 12.55 -31.51 -24.80
CA TRP A 716 13.40 -30.33 -24.84
C TRP A 716 14.31 -30.20 -23.61
N ASN A 717 15.62 -30.11 -23.85
CA ASN A 717 16.65 -29.78 -22.88
C ASN A 717 17.32 -28.45 -23.24
N ALA A 718 17.49 -27.56 -22.28
CA ALA A 718 18.13 -26.26 -22.50
C ALA A 718 18.55 -25.57 -21.18
N PRO A 719 19.54 -24.66 -21.21
CA PRO A 719 19.74 -23.72 -20.11
C PRO A 719 18.64 -22.64 -20.10
N LEU A 720 18.47 -21.96 -18.96
CA LEU A 720 17.47 -20.87 -18.84
C LEU A 720 17.71 -19.74 -19.85
N GLY A 721 18.98 -19.50 -20.24
CA GLY A 721 19.33 -18.48 -21.23
C GLY A 721 18.76 -18.75 -22.63
N ASP A 722 18.66 -20.01 -23.06
CA ASP A 722 18.01 -20.34 -24.33
C ASP A 722 16.48 -20.19 -24.24
N LEU A 723 15.89 -20.48 -23.08
CA LEU A 723 14.48 -20.17 -22.86
C LEU A 723 14.19 -18.68 -22.80
N ALA A 724 15.13 -17.88 -22.30
CA ALA A 724 15.03 -16.42 -22.32
C ALA A 724 15.01 -15.87 -23.76
N ARG A 725 15.72 -16.52 -24.70
CA ARG A 725 15.63 -16.21 -26.14
C ARG A 725 14.28 -16.63 -26.73
N TRP A 726 13.77 -17.80 -26.33
CA TRP A 726 12.43 -18.26 -26.71
C TRP A 726 11.33 -17.28 -26.26
N THR A 727 11.34 -16.84 -24.99
CA THR A 727 10.36 -15.86 -24.48
C THR A 727 10.54 -14.48 -25.10
N ALA A 728 11.76 -14.04 -25.40
CA ALA A 728 12.01 -12.81 -26.16
C ALA A 728 11.44 -12.89 -27.58
N PHE A 729 11.57 -14.03 -28.27
CA PHE A 729 10.95 -14.25 -29.58
C PHE A 729 9.42 -14.16 -29.49
N LEU A 730 8.82 -14.84 -28.50
CA LEU A 730 7.38 -14.75 -28.26
C LEU A 730 6.95 -13.30 -27.96
N ALA A 731 7.77 -12.50 -27.28
CA ALA A 731 7.51 -11.08 -27.04
C ALA A 731 7.70 -10.19 -28.28
N GLY A 732 8.38 -10.67 -29.33
CA GLY A 732 8.73 -9.86 -30.50
C GLY A 732 9.96 -8.99 -30.27
N GLN A 733 10.89 -9.45 -29.43
CA GLN A 733 12.10 -8.76 -28.99
C GLN A 733 13.38 -9.37 -29.56
N VAL A 734 13.24 -10.22 -30.58
CA VAL A 734 14.37 -10.80 -31.33
C VAL A 734 14.39 -10.17 -32.71
N GLU A 735 15.58 -9.78 -33.17
CA GLU A 735 15.80 -9.16 -34.47
C GLU A 735 16.36 -10.17 -35.50
N GLY A 736 16.46 -9.74 -36.76
CA GLY A 736 17.07 -10.53 -37.84
C GLY A 736 16.32 -11.83 -38.15
N VAL A 737 17.08 -12.89 -38.45
CA VAL A 737 16.52 -14.20 -38.84
C VAL A 737 15.59 -14.77 -37.75
N GLY A 738 15.89 -14.52 -36.48
CA GLY A 738 15.06 -14.96 -35.36
C GLY A 738 13.66 -14.33 -35.34
N ALA A 739 13.51 -13.09 -35.83
CA ALA A 739 12.21 -12.42 -35.94
C ALA A 739 11.26 -13.12 -36.94
N SER A 740 11.83 -13.88 -37.90
CA SER A 740 11.08 -14.57 -38.96
C SER A 740 10.62 -15.98 -38.59
N VAL A 741 10.93 -16.47 -37.38
CA VAL A 741 10.55 -17.83 -36.94
C VAL A 741 9.05 -18.05 -36.99
N LEU A 742 8.24 -17.07 -36.60
CA LEU A 742 6.79 -17.07 -36.81
C LEU A 742 6.28 -15.64 -36.82
N SER A 743 5.29 -15.34 -37.66
CA SER A 743 4.74 -13.98 -37.74
C SER A 743 4.08 -13.54 -36.42
N ARG A 744 4.06 -12.22 -36.15
CA ARG A 744 3.38 -11.66 -34.98
C ARG A 744 1.88 -11.92 -34.99
N GLU A 745 1.27 -11.96 -36.18
CA GLU A 745 -0.14 -12.28 -36.35
C GLU A 745 -0.43 -13.73 -35.95
N SER A 746 0.41 -14.66 -36.42
CA SER A 746 0.35 -16.08 -36.07
C SER A 746 0.49 -16.30 -34.57
N LEU A 747 1.43 -15.64 -33.92
CA LEU A 747 1.58 -15.69 -32.46
C LEU A 747 0.35 -15.14 -31.72
N ARG A 748 -0.22 -14.02 -32.18
CA ARG A 748 -1.47 -13.49 -31.61
C ARG A 748 -2.64 -14.44 -31.80
N GLU A 749 -2.73 -15.17 -32.92
CA GLU A 749 -3.73 -16.22 -33.10
C GLU A 749 -3.54 -17.36 -32.09
N MET A 750 -2.29 -17.80 -31.87
CA MET A 750 -2.00 -18.86 -30.89
C MET A 750 -2.44 -18.50 -29.46
N TRP A 751 -2.52 -17.20 -29.13
CA TRP A 751 -2.94 -16.72 -27.82
C TRP A 751 -4.41 -16.31 -27.73
N ARG A 752 -5.23 -16.68 -28.73
CA ARG A 752 -6.68 -16.57 -28.61
C ARG A 752 -7.22 -17.72 -27.76
N PRO A 753 -8.17 -17.46 -26.84
CA PRO A 753 -8.82 -18.53 -26.08
C PRO A 753 -9.56 -19.50 -27.01
N HIS A 754 -9.16 -20.77 -27.01
CA HIS A 754 -9.84 -21.83 -27.76
C HIS A 754 -10.63 -22.77 -26.84
N GLN A 755 -10.08 -23.11 -25.66
CA GLN A 755 -10.75 -23.99 -24.71
C GLN A 755 -10.72 -23.42 -23.29
N LYS A 756 -11.86 -23.38 -22.60
CA LYS A 756 -11.92 -22.92 -21.20
C LYS A 756 -11.49 -24.04 -20.26
N ILE A 757 -10.60 -23.73 -19.31
CA ILE A 757 -10.11 -24.72 -18.33
C ILE A 757 -11.04 -24.66 -17.09
N THR A 758 -11.68 -25.79 -16.76
CA THR A 758 -12.66 -25.88 -15.66
C THR A 758 -12.02 -26.06 -14.27
N GLU A 759 -12.81 -25.81 -13.22
CA GLU A 759 -12.44 -25.67 -11.80
C GLU A 759 -11.53 -26.79 -11.24
N ALA A 760 -11.75 -28.06 -11.63
CA ALA A 760 -11.06 -29.21 -11.06
C ALA A 760 -9.56 -29.28 -11.41
N LEU A 761 -9.12 -28.64 -12.49
CA LEU A 761 -7.72 -28.59 -12.94
C LEU A 761 -6.94 -27.38 -12.41
N ARG A 762 -7.63 -26.38 -11.83
CA ARG A 762 -7.00 -25.17 -11.25
C ARG A 762 -6.01 -25.49 -10.12
N THR A 763 -6.21 -26.60 -9.41
CA THR A 763 -5.36 -27.01 -8.28
C THR A 763 -3.94 -27.41 -8.66
N ARG A 764 -3.69 -27.83 -9.92
CA ARG A 764 -2.34 -28.21 -10.41
C ARG A 764 -1.55 -27.06 -11.02
N ILE A 765 -2.23 -25.99 -11.46
CA ILE A 765 -1.64 -24.82 -12.12
C ILE A 765 -1.46 -23.65 -11.12
N GLY A 766 -2.02 -23.77 -9.92
CA GLY A 766 -1.96 -22.78 -8.84
C GLY A 766 -3.28 -22.04 -8.67
N ARG A 767 -3.61 -21.64 -7.44
CA ARG A 767 -4.80 -20.82 -7.14
C ARG A 767 -4.53 -19.38 -7.59
N ALA A 768 -4.72 -19.06 -8.86
CA ALA A 768 -4.72 -17.68 -9.34
C ALA A 768 -6.18 -17.21 -9.56
N PRO A 769 -6.53 -15.95 -9.22
CA PRO A 769 -7.87 -15.37 -9.39
C PRO A 769 -8.20 -14.99 -10.85
N ARG A 770 -7.60 -15.67 -11.85
CA ARG A 770 -7.66 -15.31 -13.28
C ARG A 770 -8.40 -16.37 -14.09
N VAL A 771 -9.07 -15.97 -15.17
CA VAL A 771 -9.71 -16.91 -16.09
C VAL A 771 -8.62 -17.67 -16.84
N GLN A 772 -8.61 -18.99 -16.72
CA GLN A 772 -7.66 -19.86 -17.41
C GLN A 772 -8.30 -20.45 -18.68
N SER A 773 -7.62 -20.29 -19.79
CA SER A 773 -7.98 -20.91 -21.07
C SER A 773 -6.74 -21.50 -21.75
N MET A 774 -6.97 -22.38 -22.72
CA MET A 774 -5.96 -22.94 -23.59
C MET A 774 -6.05 -22.23 -24.95
N GLY A 775 -4.93 -21.66 -25.39
CA GLY A 775 -4.72 -21.24 -26.77
C GLY A 775 -4.23 -22.40 -27.63
N LEU A 776 -3.53 -22.11 -28.73
CA LEU A 776 -2.86 -23.14 -29.52
C LEU A 776 -1.51 -23.46 -28.86
N SER A 777 -1.46 -24.54 -28.09
CA SER A 777 -0.29 -25.01 -27.33
C SER A 777 0.25 -24.08 -26.21
N PHE A 778 -0.49 -23.02 -25.84
CA PHE A 778 -0.16 -22.16 -24.69
C PHE A 778 -1.31 -22.08 -23.67
N PHE A 779 -0.96 -22.06 -22.38
CA PHE A 779 -1.90 -21.64 -21.34
C PHE A 779 -2.02 -20.12 -21.32
N LEU A 780 -3.25 -19.64 -21.19
CA LEU A 780 -3.60 -18.23 -21.15
C LEU A 780 -4.24 -17.92 -19.80
N GLU A 781 -3.75 -16.87 -19.15
CA GLU A 781 -4.36 -16.32 -17.93
C GLU A 781 -4.70 -14.85 -18.15
N THR A 782 -6.01 -14.55 -18.10
CA THR A 782 -6.52 -13.19 -18.28
C THR A 782 -7.21 -12.73 -17.01
N ASP A 783 -6.97 -11.47 -16.61
CA ASP A 783 -7.75 -10.81 -15.55
C ASP A 783 -8.75 -9.80 -16.11
N ASP A 784 -9.63 -9.30 -15.24
CA ASP A 784 -10.72 -8.38 -15.59
C ASP A 784 -10.22 -7.02 -16.14
N ASP A 785 -8.93 -6.72 -15.95
CA ASP A 785 -8.27 -5.49 -16.38
C ASP A 785 -7.59 -5.64 -17.76
N GLY A 786 -7.72 -6.80 -18.39
CA GLY A 786 -7.20 -7.07 -19.74
C GLY A 786 -5.74 -7.52 -19.79
N LEU A 787 -5.08 -7.78 -18.64
CA LEU A 787 -3.71 -8.31 -18.62
C LEU A 787 -3.73 -9.77 -19.08
N LEU A 788 -3.03 -10.06 -20.18
CA LEU A 788 -2.84 -11.41 -20.73
C LEU A 788 -1.47 -11.96 -20.36
N LEU A 789 -1.45 -13.04 -19.59
CA LEU A 789 -0.25 -13.87 -19.40
C LEU A 789 -0.34 -15.11 -20.28
N VAL A 790 0.72 -15.36 -21.02
CA VAL A 790 0.92 -16.53 -21.87
C VAL A 790 2.02 -17.39 -21.25
N GLY A 791 1.84 -18.70 -21.16
CA GLY A 791 2.85 -19.56 -20.57
C GLY A 791 2.62 -21.05 -20.76
N HIS A 792 3.52 -21.84 -20.19
CA HIS A 792 3.34 -23.29 -20.08
C HIS A 792 4.06 -23.83 -18.83
N THR A 793 3.57 -24.95 -18.28
CA THR A 793 4.21 -25.68 -17.17
C THR A 793 4.73 -27.04 -17.64
N GLY A 794 5.71 -27.60 -16.96
CA GLY A 794 6.30 -28.89 -17.29
C GLY A 794 6.56 -29.74 -16.06
N SER A 795 6.32 -31.05 -16.18
CA SER A 795 6.77 -32.04 -15.22
C SER A 795 7.05 -33.37 -15.91
N GLN A 796 8.28 -33.86 -15.81
CA GLN A 796 8.72 -35.15 -16.35
C GLN A 796 10.00 -35.56 -15.62
N ARG A 797 10.11 -36.85 -15.22
CA ARG A 797 11.33 -37.41 -14.60
C ARG A 797 11.95 -36.49 -13.55
N ALA A 798 11.16 -36.16 -12.53
CA ALA A 798 11.51 -35.26 -11.42
C ALA A 798 11.84 -33.79 -11.76
N PHE A 799 11.93 -33.42 -13.03
CA PHE A 799 11.97 -32.02 -13.42
C PHE A 799 10.61 -31.37 -13.27
N ILE A 800 10.60 -30.12 -12.80
CA ILE A 800 9.41 -29.28 -12.68
C ILE A 800 9.78 -27.91 -13.22
N THR A 801 8.99 -27.38 -14.15
CA THR A 801 9.34 -26.17 -14.89
C THR A 801 8.12 -25.30 -15.15
N PHE A 802 8.33 -24.00 -15.35
CA PHE A 802 7.32 -23.11 -15.94
C PHE A 802 7.97 -21.92 -16.63
N PHE A 803 7.21 -21.31 -17.54
CA PHE A 803 7.43 -19.91 -17.91
C PHE A 803 6.10 -19.14 -17.97
N LEU A 804 6.19 -17.83 -17.80
CA LEU A 804 5.12 -16.85 -17.98
C LEU A 804 5.67 -15.67 -18.77
N LEU A 805 4.86 -15.12 -19.67
CA LEU A 805 5.17 -13.98 -20.52
C LEU A 805 3.95 -13.06 -20.56
N GLU A 806 4.18 -11.76 -20.43
CA GLU A 806 3.23 -10.73 -20.82
C GLU A 806 3.64 -10.21 -22.21
N PRO A 807 2.93 -10.57 -23.30
CA PRO A 807 3.39 -10.27 -24.64
C PRO A 807 3.47 -8.78 -24.99
N SER A 808 2.68 -7.92 -24.33
CA SER A 808 2.63 -6.47 -24.56
C SER A 808 3.88 -5.74 -24.06
N THR A 809 4.43 -6.17 -22.94
CA THR A 809 5.63 -5.56 -22.32
C THR A 809 6.90 -6.35 -22.58
N GLY A 810 6.74 -7.62 -23.01
CA GLY A 810 7.84 -8.58 -23.10
C GLY A 810 8.50 -8.88 -21.75
N THR A 811 7.75 -8.70 -20.67
CA THR A 811 8.14 -9.16 -19.34
C THR A 811 7.95 -10.67 -19.27
N ALA A 812 8.94 -11.42 -18.79
CA ALA A 812 8.85 -12.87 -18.67
C ALA A 812 9.47 -13.39 -17.37
N ALA A 813 9.00 -14.56 -16.93
CA ALA A 813 9.52 -15.28 -15.78
C ALA A 813 9.67 -16.77 -16.14
N ILE A 814 10.84 -17.35 -15.88
CA ILE A 814 11.21 -18.72 -16.21
C ILE A 814 11.78 -19.38 -14.94
N ALA A 815 11.41 -20.63 -14.67
CA ALA A 815 12.03 -21.39 -13.59
C ALA A 815 12.10 -22.90 -13.89
N ALA A 816 13.14 -23.55 -13.35
CA ALA A 816 13.34 -24.98 -13.43
C ALA A 816 13.83 -25.58 -12.10
N PHE A 817 13.41 -26.81 -11.81
CA PHE A 817 13.78 -27.60 -10.64
C PHE A 817 14.16 -29.00 -11.11
N ASN A 818 15.14 -29.64 -10.47
CA ASN A 818 15.59 -31.00 -10.79
C ASN A 818 15.18 -32.06 -9.73
N THR A 819 14.16 -31.79 -8.92
CA THR A 819 13.77 -32.63 -7.76
C THR A 819 12.24 -32.80 -7.61
N ASP A 820 11.75 -34.02 -7.34
CA ASP A 820 10.32 -34.34 -7.05
C ASP A 820 10.17 -35.46 -5.98
N GLY A 821 9.14 -35.45 -5.10
CA GLY A 821 8.88 -36.55 -4.11
C GLY A 821 8.09 -36.19 -2.82
N ALA A 822 7.75 -37.17 -1.96
CA ALA A 822 6.99 -37.03 -0.69
C ALA A 822 7.55 -37.93 0.46
N PRO A 823 7.29 -37.66 1.76
CA PRO A 823 6.56 -36.52 2.32
C PRO A 823 7.53 -35.45 2.82
N GLN A 824 7.45 -34.26 2.24
CA GLN A 824 8.45 -33.19 2.30
C GLN A 824 9.70 -33.56 1.48
N PRO A 825 9.78 -33.13 0.20
CA PRO A 825 9.22 -31.89 -0.33
C PRO A 825 8.33 -31.98 -1.59
N ALA A 826 7.14 -31.39 -1.55
CA ALA A 826 6.35 -31.20 -2.77
C ALA A 826 6.89 -29.99 -3.57
N THR A 827 7.95 -30.18 -4.36
CA THR A 827 8.53 -29.16 -5.25
C THR A 827 7.48 -28.43 -6.09
N ARG A 828 6.37 -29.11 -6.47
CA ARG A 828 5.20 -28.50 -7.12
C ARG A 828 4.57 -27.35 -6.32
N ALA A 829 4.50 -27.47 -5.00
CA ALA A 829 3.98 -26.42 -4.13
C ALA A 829 4.93 -25.22 -4.03
N ILE A 830 6.25 -25.46 -4.08
CA ILE A 830 7.26 -24.40 -4.15
C ILE A 830 7.14 -23.65 -5.47
N MET A 831 7.05 -24.38 -6.58
CA MET A 831 6.83 -23.82 -7.92
C MET A 831 5.54 -22.98 -7.97
N ALA A 832 4.42 -23.50 -7.45
CA ALA A 832 3.15 -22.78 -7.45
C ALA A 832 3.24 -21.46 -6.66
N ARG A 833 3.90 -21.45 -5.50
CA ARG A 833 4.12 -20.24 -4.69
C ARG A 833 5.05 -19.24 -5.36
N LEU A 834 6.13 -19.72 -5.98
CA LEU A 834 7.05 -18.88 -6.75
C LEU A 834 6.31 -18.22 -7.91
N ARG A 835 5.55 -19.00 -8.69
CA ARG A 835 4.75 -18.53 -9.82
C ARG A 835 3.75 -17.45 -9.40
N GLU A 836 2.98 -17.68 -8.34
CA GLU A 836 2.04 -16.70 -7.78
C GLU A 836 2.75 -15.43 -7.31
N GLY A 837 3.88 -15.58 -6.61
CA GLY A 837 4.68 -14.45 -6.13
C GLY A 837 5.26 -13.60 -7.27
N LEU A 838 5.73 -14.23 -8.34
CA LEU A 838 6.21 -13.55 -9.54
C LEU A 838 5.06 -12.85 -10.29
N GLN A 839 3.89 -13.50 -10.45
CA GLN A 839 2.70 -12.86 -11.02
C GLN A 839 2.33 -11.55 -10.31
N LEU A 840 2.43 -11.51 -8.99
CA LEU A 840 2.08 -10.31 -8.20
C LEU A 840 3.17 -9.23 -8.20
N SER A 841 4.45 -9.61 -8.33
CA SER A 841 5.59 -8.70 -8.14
C SER A 841 6.23 -8.23 -9.45
N VAL A 842 6.18 -9.06 -10.49
CA VAL A 842 6.77 -8.84 -11.82
C VAL A 842 5.72 -8.34 -12.81
N PHE A 843 4.48 -8.81 -12.73
CA PHE A 843 3.38 -8.53 -13.67
C PHE A 843 2.22 -7.74 -13.02
N PRO A 844 2.44 -6.49 -12.55
CA PRO A 844 1.45 -5.75 -11.78
C PRO A 844 0.17 -5.45 -12.58
N ARG A 845 -0.97 -5.43 -11.87
CA ARG A 845 -2.28 -5.10 -12.46
C ARG A 845 -2.37 -3.63 -12.86
N SER A 846 -3.18 -3.36 -13.88
CA SER A 846 -3.55 -2.00 -14.26
C SER A 846 -4.18 -1.27 -13.07
N PRO A 847 -3.85 0.01 -12.81
CA PRO A 847 -4.28 0.76 -11.62
C PRO A 847 -5.77 1.17 -11.61
N THR A 848 -6.62 0.56 -12.45
CA THR A 848 -8.03 0.91 -12.59
C THR A 848 -8.93 0.04 -11.72
N ARG A 849 -9.75 0.68 -10.88
CA ARG A 849 -10.75 0.13 -9.94
C ARG A 849 -10.21 -0.46 -8.62
N LYS A 850 -10.03 0.43 -7.64
CA LYS A 850 -10.85 0.44 -6.42
C LYS A 850 -10.69 1.73 -5.64
#